data_AF-A0AAV8A221-F1
#
_entry.id   AF-A0AAV8A221-F1
#
_cell.length_a   1.000
_cell.length_b   1.000
_cell.length_c   1.000
_cell.angle_alpha   90.00
_cell.angle_beta   90.00
_cell.angle_gamma   90.00
#
_symmetry.space_group_name_H-M   'P 1'
#
loop_
_entity.id
_entity.type
_entity.pdbx_description
1 polymer ?
#
loop_
_entity_poly.entity_id
_entity_poly.type
_entity_poly.pdbx_seq_one_letter_code
_entity_poly.pdbx_strand_id
1 'polypeptide(L)'
;MKSVPIQKSLSYVGAFDPERTLFDSVMPLTRGTSYNSYLLQGERKTALLELVKDDEKSFNQLISKIKSALPKERMKIDYLILHHSEPDHVLVEYFDKFLELFPEITIVGSPQVLVNFEEIHNRNDLKTITITNNLVLRLGGYTLKFLVAPLLHWPDTAFTYCPELGALFCCDVFGAHYCCKDVFRDKIVEKNDLDALMLERKSYFDIIFMAFKKQVRSFLERLKELKALDMICSSHGPIIRGSHVKEVLTLWQQWSAPIERENKVVLAYISAHGFTEEMAKEVKSGLESVNKGEIKVVFLDLVDSESTNRVMYELTTAKGIIFGTPTIMSDAHPYVWKIASSMNPLIHGNGQLLGGVFGSYGWSGEACSNITQRFVQLRLKVVKPLQIRFRANKEQKMVLRQWGFNFGKVIIGKSAINSKFELGIKKNKLKFNKIIRYEKLTMIENNNNNMKTHSNNNSQVRLNKIQNDRRLRLWKCLICGEIVESATAPNFNCGGCGASSEVFVCIGFAKNGDGNGKQDEQDKISSGYNGHIIVVGASSGGVSAVKTIRKKNKKVKVTLISGENHMPYYRPYLTKILENYEKVKDPEFQLLTEKWITDNSITFMKNAVVTNINRKKKTIEVRTREKESINKKFTLSTSNKIHLQYTKLILATGSNQRLPEEKTYLIPKMLSKKKKKNIVDNTLNEGTSSKKNVFGLRTLDDVDEINTYIKLNDSKSAIVLGCGPLGIETIDSLQKFGIERIYAINSNKTIASSRLDSIGSQVVEKIVKKKGIKLFLGYQLIKILDNKTKTSKLQKKMKKKFAKVNVDNDKQTAKDLAKGIAIQSIKIDENELIFIESDLIIFALGVFSETSLAKKAKLNTNKGIIVDNKMQTSDPSIFACGDCIEFNYYNDRSWQHAIETGEVAGNSALNVNHTSTFIRMVPPYSIIAFGINIFSTGNISNEKLESIMSISDNGMEYLRLFFEYEESEAIISGGIYIGNNINVIVDLKKFIISREPFKRSLKRLINFYHQKRKSKKLNFLPNNGSQNYDSLFEENSILNQTSDSTTISDNNDNSTVDIDTDSQLILVELFPNIKSLIISNQGIQAFKQFLETEYSEENIEFWNEVEQFQLLKDGHENQEKIAKKIYENYIAYDSPKQINIDHFTRVKLTEKIKQKKLTSSMFKNAQNEIENLLQRDSFPRFMISKKAEKLIQEKRDLKEKLDQQELKEID
;
A
#
# COMPACT_ATOMS: atom_id res chain seq x y z
N MET A 1 -15.64 39.57 -35.66
CA MET A 1 -16.98 39.10 -36.09
C MET A 1 -18.04 39.72 -35.19
N LYS A 2 -19.34 39.64 -35.56
CA LYS A 2 -20.45 39.90 -34.62
C LYS A 2 -20.79 38.60 -33.88
N SER A 3 -21.26 38.73 -32.64
CA SER A 3 -21.91 37.66 -31.88
C SER A 3 -23.27 37.30 -32.48
N VAL A 4 -23.79 36.11 -32.17
CA VAL A 4 -25.12 35.67 -32.62
C VAL A 4 -26.06 35.65 -31.41
N PRO A 5 -27.12 36.49 -31.39
CA PRO A 5 -28.11 36.45 -30.32
C PRO A 5 -28.85 35.11 -30.28
N ILE A 6 -28.93 34.50 -29.10
CA ILE A 6 -29.67 33.25 -28.86
C ILE A 6 -31.06 33.58 -28.31
N GLN A 7 -31.10 34.44 -27.30
CA GLN A 7 -32.30 34.91 -26.62
C GLN A 7 -32.00 36.30 -26.00
N LYS A 8 -32.97 36.95 -25.37
CA LYS A 8 -32.72 38.18 -24.60
C LYS A 8 -31.58 37.94 -23.60
N SER A 9 -30.59 38.83 -23.60
CA SER A 9 -29.35 38.75 -22.79
C SER A 9 -28.40 37.57 -23.02
N LEU A 10 -28.71 36.59 -23.88
CA LEU A 10 -27.84 35.44 -24.16
C LEU A 10 -27.34 35.47 -25.60
N SER A 11 -26.01 35.46 -25.79
CA SER A 11 -25.37 35.47 -27.11
C SER A 11 -24.32 34.37 -27.25
N TYR A 12 -24.25 33.76 -28.42
CA TYR A 12 -23.13 32.90 -28.83
C TYR A 12 -21.90 33.75 -29.15
N VAL A 13 -20.76 33.39 -28.54
CA VAL A 13 -19.46 34.04 -28.76
C VAL A 13 -18.33 33.06 -29.14
N GLY A 14 -18.59 31.75 -29.19
CA GLY A 14 -17.62 30.72 -29.58
C GLY A 14 -17.05 30.80 -30.99
N ALA A 15 -16.11 29.91 -31.30
CA ALA A 15 -15.35 29.85 -32.55
C ALA A 15 -15.83 28.73 -33.51
N PHE A 16 -15.65 28.94 -34.81
CA PHE A 16 -15.88 27.93 -35.85
C PHE A 16 -14.56 27.44 -36.45
N ASP A 17 -14.47 26.14 -36.70
CA ASP A 17 -13.28 25.46 -37.24
C ASP A 17 -13.66 24.41 -38.31
N PRO A 18 -14.08 24.86 -39.51
CA PRO A 18 -14.54 23.97 -40.59
C PRO A 18 -13.41 23.18 -41.28
N GLU A 19 -12.16 23.56 -41.04
CA GLU A 19 -10.96 22.98 -41.68
C GLU A 19 -10.38 21.81 -40.87
N ARG A 20 -10.92 21.54 -39.66
CA ARG A 20 -10.46 20.48 -38.76
C ARG A 20 -10.86 19.10 -39.31
N THR A 21 -9.88 18.27 -39.63
CA THR A 21 -10.08 16.90 -40.15
C THR A 21 -9.81 15.79 -39.13
N LEU A 22 -9.23 16.12 -37.98
CA LEU A 22 -8.84 15.14 -36.95
C LEU A 22 -8.90 15.76 -35.54
N PHE A 23 -9.71 15.17 -34.67
CA PHE A 23 -9.82 15.50 -33.24
C PHE A 23 -8.99 14.51 -32.39
N ASP A 24 -8.24 15.04 -31.43
CA ASP A 24 -7.36 14.34 -30.45
C ASP A 24 -6.50 13.21 -31.00
N SER A 25 -6.09 13.34 -32.27
CA SER A 25 -5.40 12.31 -33.04
C SER A 25 -6.14 10.97 -33.20
N VAL A 26 -7.41 10.87 -32.77
CA VAL A 26 -8.19 9.62 -32.74
C VAL A 26 -9.56 9.69 -33.44
N MET A 27 -10.16 10.86 -33.63
CA MET A 27 -11.48 11.02 -34.25
C MET A 27 -11.37 11.71 -35.63
N PRO A 28 -11.51 11.00 -36.75
CA PRO A 28 -11.56 11.65 -38.06
C PRO A 28 -12.86 12.46 -38.19
N LEU A 29 -12.76 13.72 -38.62
CA LEU A 29 -13.90 14.62 -38.78
C LEU A 29 -14.19 14.83 -40.25
N THR A 30 -15.46 14.69 -40.67
CA THR A 30 -15.84 14.94 -42.08
C THR A 30 -16.48 16.32 -42.29
N ARG A 31 -16.90 16.99 -41.21
CA ARG A 31 -17.61 18.28 -41.23
C ARG A 31 -17.01 19.38 -40.33
N GLY A 32 -15.76 19.25 -39.91
CA GLY A 32 -15.11 20.19 -38.99
C GLY A 32 -15.77 20.24 -37.61
N THR A 33 -15.49 21.27 -36.82
CA THR A 33 -16.10 21.44 -35.49
C THR A 33 -16.35 22.92 -35.15
N SER A 34 -16.94 23.16 -33.99
CA SER A 34 -17.02 24.48 -33.34
C SER A 34 -16.60 24.35 -31.87
N TYR A 35 -16.11 25.44 -31.28
CA TYR A 35 -15.78 25.53 -29.86
C TYR A 35 -16.72 26.60 -29.27
N ASN A 36 -17.78 26.16 -28.61
CA ASN A 36 -18.95 26.97 -28.31
C ASN A 36 -18.83 27.64 -26.93
N SER A 37 -18.65 28.97 -26.94
CA SER A 37 -18.69 29.81 -25.74
C SER A 37 -19.95 30.69 -25.74
N TYR A 38 -20.50 30.95 -24.56
CA TYR A 38 -21.78 31.61 -24.34
C TYR A 38 -21.65 32.80 -23.39
N LEU A 39 -22.19 33.97 -23.77
CA LEU A 39 -22.16 35.17 -22.95
C LEU A 39 -23.57 35.53 -22.46
N LEU A 40 -23.77 35.52 -21.14
CA LEU A 40 -25.03 35.85 -20.47
C LEU A 40 -24.93 37.16 -19.67
N GLN A 41 -25.77 38.12 -20.04
CA GLN A 41 -25.79 39.49 -19.51
C GLN A 41 -26.97 39.72 -18.56
N GLY A 42 -26.78 39.42 -17.28
CA GLY A 42 -27.74 39.81 -16.24
C GLY A 42 -27.68 41.29 -15.92
N GLU A 43 -28.68 41.79 -15.20
CA GLU A 43 -28.80 43.22 -14.88
C GLU A 43 -27.58 43.75 -14.12
N ARG A 44 -27.01 42.94 -13.21
CA ARG A 44 -25.94 43.34 -12.28
C ARG A 44 -24.59 42.70 -12.57
N LYS A 45 -24.57 41.53 -13.21
CA LYS A 45 -23.37 40.71 -13.44
C LYS A 45 -23.39 40.07 -14.82
N THR A 46 -22.22 39.85 -15.39
CA THR A 46 -22.02 39.18 -16.68
C THR A 46 -21.28 37.86 -16.47
N ALA A 47 -21.77 36.77 -17.08
CA ALA A 47 -21.09 35.48 -17.08
C ALA A 47 -20.71 35.06 -18.52
N LEU A 48 -19.49 34.57 -18.70
CA LEU A 48 -19.05 33.79 -19.85
C LEU A 48 -19.09 32.31 -19.43
N LEU A 49 -19.57 31.42 -20.30
CA LEU A 49 -19.54 29.97 -20.10
C LEU A 49 -18.74 29.34 -21.23
N GLU A 50 -17.76 28.52 -20.85
CA GLU A 50 -16.66 27.98 -21.66
C GLU A 50 -15.78 29.04 -22.33
N LEU A 51 -14.53 28.67 -22.67
CA LEU A 51 -13.70 29.44 -23.60
C LEU A 51 -13.77 28.78 -24.99
N VAL A 52 -12.64 28.73 -25.69
CA VAL A 52 -12.47 28.09 -26.99
C VAL A 52 -11.07 27.49 -27.02
N LYS A 53 -10.83 26.60 -27.97
CA LYS A 53 -9.52 25.99 -28.20
C LYS A 53 -8.41 27.03 -28.28
N ASP A 54 -7.28 26.71 -27.66
CA ASP A 54 -6.06 27.50 -27.76
C ASP A 54 -5.51 27.50 -29.21
N ASP A 55 -5.85 28.55 -29.96
CA ASP A 55 -5.17 29.04 -31.15
C ASP A 55 -5.64 30.47 -31.49
N GLU A 56 -4.86 31.17 -32.30
CA GLU A 56 -5.13 32.58 -32.64
C GLU A 56 -6.46 32.80 -33.37
N LYS A 57 -6.85 31.86 -34.25
CA LYS A 57 -8.08 31.94 -35.06
C LYS A 57 -9.32 31.78 -34.19
N SER A 58 -9.27 30.90 -33.20
CA SER A 58 -10.31 30.68 -32.20
C SER A 58 -10.37 31.84 -31.19
N PHE A 59 -9.23 32.26 -30.64
CA PHE A 59 -9.14 33.40 -29.72
C PHE A 59 -9.66 34.71 -30.34
N ASN A 60 -9.23 35.06 -31.55
CA ASN A 60 -9.67 36.27 -32.24
C ASN A 60 -11.18 36.23 -32.59
N GLN A 61 -11.74 35.05 -32.86
CA GLN A 61 -13.19 34.89 -32.97
C GLN A 61 -13.89 35.21 -31.64
N LEU A 62 -13.46 34.58 -30.54
CA LEU A 62 -14.05 34.76 -29.21
C LEU A 62 -14.02 36.24 -28.77
N ILE A 63 -12.84 36.86 -28.75
CA ILE A 63 -12.67 38.25 -28.30
C ILE A 63 -13.45 39.23 -29.18
N SER A 64 -13.49 39.03 -30.49
CA SER A 64 -14.25 39.94 -31.36
C SER A 64 -15.77 39.77 -31.22
N LYS A 65 -16.26 38.55 -30.96
CA LYS A 65 -17.68 38.28 -30.67
C LYS A 65 -18.08 38.87 -29.32
N ILE A 66 -17.30 38.68 -28.25
CA ILE A 66 -17.51 39.32 -26.93
C ILE A 66 -17.57 40.85 -27.06
N LYS A 67 -16.58 41.48 -27.72
CA LYS A 67 -16.52 42.94 -27.93
C LYS A 67 -17.69 43.50 -28.77
N SER A 68 -18.45 42.65 -29.45
CA SER A 68 -19.68 43.04 -30.17
C SER A 68 -20.97 42.77 -29.39
N ALA A 69 -20.89 41.98 -28.32
CA ALA A 69 -22.03 41.60 -27.47
C ALA A 69 -22.16 42.51 -26.24
N LEU A 70 -21.04 43.01 -25.71
CA LEU A 70 -21.00 43.98 -24.61
C LEU A 70 -21.00 45.42 -25.15
N PRO A 71 -21.79 46.34 -24.59
CA PRO A 71 -21.66 47.76 -24.87
C PRO A 71 -20.33 48.27 -24.28
N LYS A 72 -19.74 49.33 -24.89
CA LYS A 72 -18.40 49.83 -24.53
C LYS A 72 -18.32 50.26 -23.05
N GLU A 73 -19.43 50.79 -22.56
CA GLU A 73 -19.66 51.31 -21.22
C GLU A 73 -19.75 50.20 -20.16
N ARG A 74 -19.86 48.93 -20.60
CA ARG A 74 -19.94 47.73 -19.75
C ARG A 74 -19.09 46.59 -20.31
N MET A 75 -17.87 46.89 -20.71
CA MET A 75 -16.87 45.90 -21.15
C MET A 75 -16.31 45.11 -19.94
N LYS A 76 -17.16 44.36 -19.25
CA LYS A 76 -16.81 43.56 -18.07
C LYS A 76 -17.51 42.21 -18.06
N ILE A 77 -16.73 41.18 -17.73
CA ILE A 77 -17.18 39.83 -17.41
C ILE A 77 -16.82 39.59 -15.94
N ASP A 78 -17.79 39.19 -15.11
CA ASP A 78 -17.57 38.96 -13.68
C ASP A 78 -17.21 37.50 -13.40
N TYR A 79 -17.80 36.58 -14.15
CA TYR A 79 -17.61 35.13 -14.01
C TYR A 79 -17.19 34.50 -15.33
N LEU A 80 -16.12 33.71 -15.32
CA LEU A 80 -15.87 32.69 -16.34
C LEU A 80 -16.25 31.35 -15.72
N ILE A 81 -17.32 30.76 -16.21
CA ILE A 81 -17.79 29.43 -15.81
C ILE A 81 -17.13 28.41 -16.73
N LEU A 82 -16.46 27.44 -16.13
CA LEU A 82 -15.82 26.31 -16.81
C LEU A 82 -16.51 25.02 -16.35
N HIS A 83 -17.17 24.37 -17.30
CA HIS A 83 -17.81 23.06 -17.12
C HIS A 83 -16.80 21.92 -17.18
N HIS A 84 -15.71 22.13 -17.91
CA HIS A 84 -14.65 21.17 -18.17
C HIS A 84 -13.29 21.88 -18.36
N SER A 85 -12.18 21.14 -18.30
CA SER A 85 -10.81 21.64 -18.43
C SER A 85 -9.99 21.04 -19.58
N GLU A 86 -10.61 20.39 -20.58
CA GLU A 86 -9.86 19.88 -21.75
C GLU A 86 -9.40 21.05 -22.67
N PRO A 87 -8.20 21.03 -23.29
CA PRO A 87 -7.58 22.21 -23.95
C PRO A 87 -8.27 22.75 -25.22
N ASP A 88 -9.44 22.25 -25.57
CA ASP A 88 -10.31 22.78 -26.61
C ASP A 88 -11.49 23.60 -26.05
N HIS A 89 -11.76 23.49 -24.75
CA HIS A 89 -12.70 24.33 -23.98
C HIS A 89 -12.00 25.39 -23.13
N VAL A 90 -10.69 25.25 -22.92
CA VAL A 90 -9.82 26.24 -22.25
C VAL A 90 -8.76 26.79 -23.20
N LEU A 91 -8.47 28.09 -23.08
CA LEU A 91 -7.23 28.67 -23.61
C LEU A 91 -6.05 28.18 -22.76
N VAL A 92 -4.83 28.30 -23.29
CA VAL A 92 -3.57 27.97 -22.60
C VAL A 92 -2.55 29.10 -22.87
N GLU A 93 -1.94 29.16 -24.06
CA GLU A 93 -1.01 30.25 -24.44
C GLU A 93 -1.72 31.61 -24.58
N TYR A 94 -3.02 31.60 -24.87
CA TYR A 94 -3.81 32.82 -25.05
C TYR A 94 -4.56 33.28 -23.79
N PHE A 95 -4.46 32.55 -22.67
CA PHE A 95 -5.19 32.90 -21.45
C PHE A 95 -4.67 34.17 -20.75
N ASP A 96 -3.36 34.43 -20.75
CA ASP A 96 -2.84 35.68 -20.18
C ASP A 96 -3.36 36.91 -20.94
N LYS A 97 -3.45 36.84 -22.27
CA LYS A 97 -4.07 37.87 -23.14
C LYS A 97 -5.58 38.01 -22.89
N PHE A 98 -6.24 36.95 -22.40
CA PHE A 98 -7.63 37.02 -21.95
C PHE A 98 -7.75 37.74 -20.59
N LEU A 99 -6.83 37.45 -19.65
CA LEU A 99 -6.77 38.14 -18.36
C LEU A 99 -6.40 39.62 -18.47
N GLU A 100 -5.54 40.01 -19.42
CA GLU A 100 -5.27 41.44 -19.74
C GLU A 100 -6.55 42.21 -20.09
N LEU A 101 -7.51 41.56 -20.76
CA LEU A 101 -8.79 42.16 -21.14
C LEU A 101 -9.83 42.11 -20.01
N PHE A 102 -9.75 41.12 -19.11
CA PHE A 102 -10.73 40.90 -18.04
C PHE A 102 -10.07 40.61 -16.66
N PRO A 103 -9.21 41.50 -16.13
CA PRO A 103 -8.35 41.21 -14.96
C PRO A 103 -9.10 41.08 -13.62
N GLU A 104 -10.39 41.44 -13.59
CA GLU A 104 -11.24 41.29 -12.41
C GLU A 104 -12.04 39.97 -12.38
N ILE A 105 -11.95 39.14 -13.43
CA ILE A 105 -12.80 37.96 -13.59
C ILE A 105 -12.61 36.93 -12.48
N THR A 106 -13.69 36.23 -12.14
CA THR A 106 -13.68 35.11 -11.20
C THR A 106 -13.96 33.81 -11.95
N ILE A 107 -13.05 32.83 -11.84
CA ILE A 107 -13.18 31.50 -12.44
C ILE A 107 -14.15 30.67 -11.59
N VAL A 108 -15.10 29.99 -12.21
CA VAL A 108 -16.13 29.19 -11.55
C VAL A 108 -16.12 27.80 -12.13
N GLY A 109 -15.67 26.80 -11.37
CA GLY A 109 -15.49 25.44 -11.85
C GLY A 109 -15.67 24.39 -10.75
N SER A 110 -15.78 23.11 -11.11
CA SER A 110 -15.77 22.03 -10.13
C SER A 110 -14.42 22.00 -9.36
N PRO A 111 -14.33 21.32 -8.20
CA PRO A 111 -13.07 21.19 -7.47
C PRO A 111 -11.92 20.68 -8.35
N GLN A 112 -12.22 19.77 -9.28
CA GLN A 112 -11.23 19.19 -10.19
C GLN A 112 -10.97 20.08 -11.41
N VAL A 113 -11.98 20.79 -11.96
CA VAL A 113 -11.77 21.80 -13.01
C VAL A 113 -10.78 22.85 -12.51
N LEU A 114 -10.97 23.37 -11.29
CA LEU A 114 -10.09 24.40 -10.73
C LEU A 114 -8.65 23.90 -10.57
N VAL A 115 -8.45 22.71 -9.99
CA VAL A 115 -7.10 22.10 -9.85
C VAL A 115 -6.45 21.86 -11.22
N ASN A 116 -7.20 21.31 -12.20
CA ASN A 116 -6.69 21.11 -13.54
C ASN A 116 -6.31 22.44 -14.20
N PHE A 117 -7.14 23.48 -14.03
CA PHE A 117 -6.92 24.80 -14.62
C PHE A 117 -5.72 25.53 -14.02
N GLU A 118 -5.50 25.44 -12.70
CA GLU A 118 -4.32 25.96 -12.01
C GLU A 118 -3.02 25.27 -12.50
N GLU A 119 -3.03 23.94 -12.68
CA GLU A 119 -1.89 23.16 -13.20
C GLU A 119 -1.63 23.42 -14.70
N ILE A 120 -2.68 23.52 -15.54
CA ILE A 120 -2.56 23.84 -16.98
C ILE A 120 -1.89 25.21 -17.16
N HIS A 121 -2.31 26.21 -16.40
CA HIS A 121 -1.77 27.57 -16.49
C HIS A 121 -0.51 27.81 -15.67
N ASN A 122 -0.17 26.89 -14.75
CA ASN A 122 0.88 27.06 -13.74
C ASN A 122 0.64 28.33 -12.86
N ARG A 123 -0.63 28.61 -12.53
CA ARG A 123 -1.07 29.81 -11.78
C ARG A 123 -1.89 29.46 -10.55
N ASN A 124 -1.63 30.15 -9.44
CA ASN A 124 -2.35 30.02 -8.17
C ASN A 124 -2.85 31.37 -7.60
N ASP A 125 -2.83 32.42 -8.43
CA ASP A 125 -3.24 33.79 -8.09
C ASP A 125 -4.67 34.13 -8.58
N LEU A 126 -5.31 33.18 -9.27
CA LEU A 126 -6.63 33.33 -9.87
C LEU A 126 -7.74 33.41 -8.80
N LYS A 127 -8.72 34.28 -9.01
CA LYS A 127 -9.92 34.34 -8.17
C LYS A 127 -10.84 33.18 -8.55
N THR A 128 -11.09 32.24 -7.63
CA THR A 128 -11.88 31.03 -7.91
C THR A 128 -13.15 30.94 -7.05
N ILE A 129 -14.20 30.29 -7.59
CA ILE A 129 -15.40 29.84 -6.88
C ILE A 129 -15.65 28.38 -7.21
N THR A 130 -15.68 27.53 -6.20
CA THR A 130 -15.92 26.09 -6.37
C THR A 130 -17.41 25.77 -6.56
N ILE A 131 -17.75 25.11 -7.66
CA ILE A 131 -19.07 24.57 -7.94
C ILE A 131 -19.43 23.48 -6.92
N THR A 132 -20.62 23.59 -6.35
CA THR A 132 -21.28 22.54 -5.56
C THR A 132 -22.76 22.49 -5.96
N ASN A 133 -23.45 21.38 -5.69
CA ASN A 133 -24.89 21.24 -6.02
C ASN A 133 -25.79 22.28 -5.33
N ASN A 134 -25.30 22.93 -4.25
CA ASN A 134 -26.01 24.00 -3.53
C ASN A 134 -25.57 25.41 -3.96
N LEU A 135 -24.58 25.55 -4.87
CA LEU A 135 -24.16 26.85 -5.37
C LEU A 135 -25.24 27.43 -6.29
N VAL A 136 -25.58 28.70 -6.05
CA VAL A 136 -26.48 29.47 -6.89
C VAL A 136 -25.88 30.84 -7.14
N LEU A 137 -25.49 31.13 -8.39
CA LEU A 137 -25.06 32.47 -8.79
C LEU A 137 -26.26 33.26 -9.34
N ARG A 138 -26.42 34.51 -8.93
CA ARG A 138 -27.50 35.40 -9.38
C ARG A 138 -26.93 36.58 -10.14
N LEU A 139 -27.31 36.74 -11.40
CA LEU A 139 -26.76 37.78 -12.27
C LEU A 139 -27.58 39.08 -12.27
N GLY A 140 -28.76 39.08 -11.62
CA GLY A 140 -29.82 40.05 -11.83
C GLY A 140 -30.64 39.63 -13.06
N GLY A 141 -31.94 39.40 -12.89
CA GLY A 141 -32.80 38.76 -13.90
C GLY A 141 -32.60 37.24 -14.09
N TYR A 142 -31.37 36.72 -13.93
CA TYR A 142 -31.05 35.29 -14.16
C TYR A 142 -30.42 34.60 -12.95
N THR A 143 -30.74 33.33 -12.78
CA THR A 143 -30.22 32.44 -11.73
C THR A 143 -29.50 31.24 -12.37
N LEU A 144 -28.24 31.03 -12.01
CA LEU A 144 -27.44 29.89 -12.45
C LEU A 144 -27.36 28.85 -11.33
N LYS A 145 -27.84 27.65 -11.63
CA LYS A 145 -27.73 26.45 -10.78
C LYS A 145 -26.74 25.49 -11.42
N PHE A 146 -26.03 24.70 -10.62
CA PHE A 146 -25.00 23.80 -11.12
C PHE A 146 -25.33 22.33 -10.87
N LEU A 147 -24.91 21.49 -11.83
CA LEU A 147 -25.13 20.05 -11.83
C LEU A 147 -23.78 19.35 -11.96
N VAL A 148 -23.19 18.91 -10.84
CA VAL A 148 -21.95 18.11 -10.89
C VAL A 148 -22.26 16.75 -11.53
N ALA A 149 -21.42 16.33 -12.49
CA ALA A 149 -21.71 15.22 -13.40
C ALA A 149 -20.43 14.51 -13.89
N PRO A 150 -19.60 13.96 -12.98
CA PRO A 150 -18.29 13.43 -13.31
C PRO A 150 -18.38 12.19 -14.19
N LEU A 151 -17.34 12.00 -15.00
CA LEU A 151 -17.22 10.96 -16.04
C LEU A 151 -18.25 11.14 -17.17
N LEU A 152 -18.46 12.38 -17.60
CA LEU A 152 -19.22 12.76 -18.80
C LEU A 152 -18.46 13.81 -19.66
N HIS A 153 -17.19 13.60 -20.01
CA HIS A 153 -16.45 12.32 -19.99
C HIS A 153 -15.27 12.28 -18.99
N TRP A 154 -14.76 13.42 -18.53
CA TRP A 154 -13.66 13.45 -17.55
C TRP A 154 -14.18 13.49 -16.09
N PRO A 155 -13.33 13.23 -15.08
CA PRO A 155 -13.73 13.23 -13.67
C PRO A 155 -14.15 14.61 -13.11
N ASP A 156 -13.91 15.69 -13.86
CA ASP A 156 -14.11 17.08 -13.45
C ASP A 156 -15.48 17.66 -13.84
N THR A 157 -16.16 17.05 -14.81
CA THR A 157 -17.29 17.65 -15.51
C THR A 157 -18.45 18.09 -14.60
N ALA A 158 -18.91 19.33 -14.80
CA ALA A 158 -20.12 19.89 -14.19
C ALA A 158 -20.85 20.80 -15.18
N PHE A 159 -22.17 20.97 -15.04
CA PHE A 159 -23.00 21.73 -15.98
C PHE A 159 -23.72 22.90 -15.30
N THR A 160 -24.19 23.88 -16.08
CA THR A 160 -25.01 25.00 -15.59
C THR A 160 -26.42 24.94 -16.17
N TYR A 161 -27.44 25.07 -15.33
CA TYR A 161 -28.83 25.24 -15.74
C TYR A 161 -29.34 26.65 -15.34
N CYS A 162 -29.97 27.35 -16.28
CA CYS A 162 -30.61 28.65 -16.07
C CYS A 162 -32.13 28.52 -16.26
N PRO A 163 -32.92 28.47 -15.16
CA PRO A 163 -34.37 28.29 -15.23
C PRO A 163 -35.09 29.40 -16.00
N GLU A 164 -34.64 30.65 -15.88
CA GLU A 164 -35.28 31.81 -16.52
C GLU A 164 -35.05 31.87 -18.05
N LEU A 165 -34.21 30.98 -18.59
CA LEU A 165 -33.99 30.78 -20.03
C LEU A 165 -34.42 29.39 -20.53
N GLY A 166 -34.86 28.50 -19.63
CA GLY A 166 -35.08 27.08 -19.95
C GLY A 166 -33.81 26.38 -20.47
N ALA A 167 -32.62 26.88 -20.13
CA ALA A 167 -31.37 26.58 -20.84
C ALA A 167 -30.39 25.76 -19.99
N LEU A 168 -29.89 24.67 -20.56
CA LEU A 168 -28.80 23.84 -20.03
C LEU A 168 -27.52 24.08 -20.83
N PHE A 169 -26.46 24.51 -20.15
CA PHE A 169 -25.10 24.58 -20.67
C PHE A 169 -24.33 23.36 -20.14
N CYS A 170 -23.94 22.45 -21.04
CA CYS A 170 -23.53 21.09 -20.67
C CYS A 170 -22.24 20.59 -21.32
N CYS A 171 -21.41 21.50 -21.82
CA CYS A 171 -20.14 21.18 -22.47
C CYS A 171 -20.32 20.03 -23.49
N ASP A 172 -19.51 18.97 -23.44
CA ASP A 172 -19.54 17.86 -24.39
C ASP A 172 -20.85 17.06 -24.44
N VAL A 173 -21.64 17.06 -23.36
CA VAL A 173 -22.88 16.30 -23.36
C VAL A 173 -23.87 16.90 -24.37
N PHE A 174 -24.44 16.05 -25.22
CA PHE A 174 -25.23 16.44 -26.39
C PHE A 174 -24.48 17.22 -27.47
N GLY A 175 -23.13 17.22 -27.46
CA GLY A 175 -22.31 17.74 -28.54
C GLY A 175 -22.37 16.96 -29.86
N ALA A 176 -21.71 17.50 -30.88
CA ALA A 176 -21.33 16.82 -32.13
C ALA A 176 -20.23 17.62 -32.84
N HIS A 177 -19.19 16.96 -33.37
CA HIS A 177 -18.22 17.63 -34.25
C HIS A 177 -18.83 17.90 -35.63
N TYR A 178 -19.49 19.05 -35.75
CA TYR A 178 -20.13 19.50 -36.98
C TYR A 178 -20.08 21.03 -37.04
N CYS A 179 -19.26 21.60 -37.93
CA CYS A 179 -19.17 23.04 -38.12
C CYS A 179 -20.39 23.58 -38.88
N CYS A 180 -21.44 23.93 -38.16
CA CYS A 180 -22.70 24.43 -38.71
C CYS A 180 -22.59 25.87 -39.24
N LYS A 181 -23.26 26.16 -40.37
CA LYS A 181 -23.29 27.50 -41.03
C LYS A 181 -24.04 28.56 -40.19
N ASP A 182 -25.01 28.10 -39.42
CA ASP A 182 -25.77 28.84 -38.41
C ASP A 182 -25.57 28.10 -37.08
N VAL A 183 -25.67 28.78 -35.93
CA VAL A 183 -25.46 28.17 -34.60
C VAL A 183 -26.61 27.26 -34.16
N PHE A 184 -27.77 27.26 -34.83
CA PHE A 184 -28.97 26.56 -34.36
C PHE A 184 -29.32 25.26 -35.12
N ARG A 185 -29.72 24.22 -34.38
CA ARG A 185 -30.16 22.91 -34.89
C ARG A 185 -31.39 23.00 -35.81
N ASP A 186 -32.34 23.90 -35.51
CA ASP A 186 -33.56 24.12 -36.32
C ASP A 186 -33.30 24.78 -37.68
N LYS A 187 -32.09 25.30 -37.93
CA LYS A 187 -31.70 25.88 -39.22
C LYS A 187 -31.09 24.85 -40.18
N ILE A 188 -30.80 23.64 -39.68
CA ILE A 188 -30.31 22.51 -40.48
C ILE A 188 -31.53 21.71 -40.94
N VAL A 189 -32.11 22.17 -42.06
CA VAL A 189 -33.32 21.60 -42.69
C VAL A 189 -33.02 20.76 -43.93
N GLU A 190 -31.87 20.98 -44.58
CA GLU A 190 -31.44 20.21 -45.75
C GLU A 190 -31.12 18.77 -45.37
N LYS A 191 -31.77 17.80 -46.02
CA LYS A 191 -31.70 16.39 -45.62
C LYS A 191 -30.26 15.87 -45.55
N ASN A 192 -29.42 16.17 -46.55
CA ASN A 192 -28.04 15.67 -46.59
C ASN A 192 -27.15 16.26 -45.48
N ASP A 193 -27.42 17.50 -45.03
CA ASP A 193 -26.71 18.14 -43.92
C ASP A 193 -27.27 17.67 -42.56
N LEU A 194 -28.57 17.34 -42.49
CA LEU A 194 -29.20 16.71 -41.33
C LEU A 194 -28.69 15.26 -41.11
N ASP A 195 -28.70 14.43 -42.15
CA ASP A 195 -28.20 13.05 -42.10
C ASP A 195 -26.70 13.04 -41.72
N ALA A 196 -25.91 14.01 -42.20
CA ALA A 196 -24.51 14.19 -41.80
C ALA A 196 -24.35 14.62 -40.34
N LEU A 197 -25.14 15.59 -39.84
CA LEU A 197 -25.14 15.98 -38.42
C LEU A 197 -25.50 14.80 -37.52
N MET A 198 -26.47 13.97 -37.93
CA MET A 198 -26.91 12.79 -37.19
C MET A 198 -25.83 11.71 -37.14
N LEU A 199 -25.08 11.53 -38.24
CA LEU A 199 -23.92 10.64 -38.28
C LEU A 199 -22.79 11.13 -37.37
N GLU A 200 -22.36 12.40 -37.49
CA GLU A 200 -21.27 12.93 -36.66
C GLU A 200 -21.65 12.95 -35.16
N ARG A 201 -22.91 13.25 -34.82
CA ARG A 201 -23.46 13.14 -33.45
C ARG A 201 -23.43 11.71 -32.91
N LYS A 202 -23.63 10.71 -33.77
CA LYS A 202 -23.54 9.30 -33.40
C LYS A 202 -22.08 8.86 -33.23
N SER A 203 -21.19 9.24 -34.14
CA SER A 203 -19.74 9.01 -34.03
C SER A 203 -19.17 9.60 -32.73
N TYR A 204 -19.53 10.85 -32.44
CA TYR A 204 -19.14 11.58 -31.23
C TYR A 204 -19.60 10.84 -29.95
N PHE A 205 -20.85 10.38 -29.90
CA PHE A 205 -21.34 9.54 -28.79
C PHE A 205 -20.60 8.19 -28.70
N ASP A 206 -20.37 7.50 -29.82
CA ASP A 206 -19.78 6.16 -29.81
C ASP A 206 -18.27 6.15 -29.52
N ILE A 207 -17.54 7.23 -29.81
CA ILE A 207 -16.12 7.36 -29.45
C ILE A 207 -15.97 7.80 -27.99
N ILE A 208 -16.66 8.88 -27.59
CA ILE A 208 -16.46 9.54 -26.28
C ILE A 208 -17.33 8.89 -25.19
N PHE A 209 -18.64 8.80 -25.42
CA PHE A 209 -19.63 8.46 -24.39
C PHE A 209 -19.96 6.96 -24.29
N MET A 210 -19.49 6.11 -25.21
CA MET A 210 -19.77 4.67 -25.18
C MET A 210 -19.19 3.95 -23.94
N ALA A 211 -18.13 4.49 -23.33
CA ALA A 211 -17.59 4.00 -22.06
C ALA A 211 -18.44 4.43 -20.84
N PHE A 212 -19.25 5.48 -20.97
CA PHE A 212 -19.92 6.20 -19.88
C PHE A 212 -21.45 6.07 -19.91
N LYS A 213 -21.99 5.04 -20.57
CA LYS A 213 -23.45 4.84 -20.73
C LYS A 213 -24.23 4.81 -19.41
N LYS A 214 -23.64 4.34 -18.30
CA LYS A 214 -24.29 4.33 -16.97
C LYS A 214 -24.49 5.75 -16.45
N GLN A 215 -23.47 6.60 -16.61
CA GLN A 215 -23.48 8.02 -16.27
C GLN A 215 -24.44 8.81 -17.16
N VAL A 216 -24.46 8.53 -18.47
CA VAL A 216 -25.39 9.18 -19.42
C VAL A 216 -26.84 8.95 -19.00
N ARG A 217 -27.24 7.70 -18.70
CA ARG A 217 -28.60 7.39 -18.21
C ARG A 217 -28.90 8.10 -16.89
N SER A 218 -28.00 8.05 -15.91
CA SER A 218 -28.17 8.74 -14.62
C SER A 218 -28.34 10.25 -14.80
N PHE A 219 -27.64 10.87 -15.75
CA PHE A 219 -27.82 12.29 -16.07
C PHE A 219 -29.14 12.57 -16.78
N LEU A 220 -29.55 11.74 -17.75
CA LEU A 220 -30.84 11.86 -18.45
C LEU A 220 -32.04 11.74 -17.51
N GLU A 221 -31.94 10.92 -16.44
CA GLU A 221 -32.95 10.89 -15.38
C GLU A 221 -32.99 12.20 -14.58
N ARG A 222 -31.83 12.71 -14.12
CA ARG A 222 -31.73 14.01 -13.40
C ARG A 222 -32.26 15.20 -14.22
N LEU A 223 -32.17 15.16 -15.55
CA LEU A 223 -32.73 16.21 -16.40
C LEU A 223 -34.27 16.30 -16.35
N LYS A 224 -34.98 15.24 -15.92
CA LYS A 224 -36.44 15.24 -15.78
C LYS A 224 -36.93 16.12 -14.61
N GLU A 225 -36.06 16.44 -13.66
CA GLU A 225 -36.36 17.30 -12.51
C GLU A 225 -36.34 18.81 -12.87
N LEU A 226 -35.80 19.16 -14.04
CA LEU A 226 -35.66 20.53 -14.49
C LEU A 226 -37.01 21.06 -15.00
N LYS A 227 -37.61 21.99 -14.26
CA LYS A 227 -39.00 22.46 -14.46
C LYS A 227 -39.30 23.12 -15.82
N ALA A 228 -38.27 23.47 -16.60
CA ALA A 228 -38.37 23.85 -18.02
C ALA A 228 -37.01 23.62 -18.69
N LEU A 229 -36.94 22.75 -19.71
CA LEU A 229 -35.73 22.50 -20.50
C LEU A 229 -36.07 22.61 -21.99
N ASP A 230 -35.96 23.83 -22.49
CA ASP A 230 -36.32 24.21 -23.86
C ASP A 230 -35.09 24.46 -24.75
N MET A 231 -33.89 24.48 -24.16
CA MET A 231 -32.63 24.71 -24.88
C MET A 231 -31.44 23.97 -24.26
N ILE A 232 -30.59 23.40 -25.12
CA ILE A 232 -29.33 22.73 -24.77
C ILE A 232 -28.19 23.41 -25.55
N CYS A 233 -27.17 23.83 -24.80
CA CYS A 233 -25.99 24.57 -25.21
C CYS A 233 -24.73 23.72 -24.91
N SER A 234 -24.32 22.90 -25.89
CA SER A 234 -23.11 22.07 -25.83
C SER A 234 -21.85 22.86 -26.22
N SER A 235 -20.67 22.35 -25.88
CA SER A 235 -19.35 22.85 -26.31
C SER A 235 -19.11 22.69 -27.82
N HIS A 236 -19.73 21.68 -28.45
CA HIS A 236 -19.56 21.40 -29.87
C HIS A 236 -20.89 21.35 -30.62
N GLY A 237 -20.87 21.84 -31.86
CA GLY A 237 -21.95 21.70 -32.83
C GLY A 237 -23.13 22.66 -32.58
N PRO A 238 -24.28 22.42 -33.24
CA PRO A 238 -25.40 23.34 -33.21
C PRO A 238 -26.19 23.28 -31.89
N ILE A 239 -26.56 24.45 -31.37
CA ILE A 239 -27.46 24.66 -30.22
C ILE A 239 -28.82 24.01 -30.52
N ILE A 240 -29.30 23.21 -29.58
CA ILE A 240 -30.57 22.46 -29.70
C ILE A 240 -31.65 23.22 -28.94
N ARG A 241 -32.81 23.46 -29.54
CA ARG A 241 -33.93 24.15 -28.88
C ARG A 241 -35.31 23.64 -29.32
N GLY A 242 -36.32 23.89 -28.49
CA GLY A 242 -37.71 23.49 -28.73
C GLY A 242 -37.86 21.97 -28.88
N SER A 243 -38.66 21.53 -29.85
CA SER A 243 -38.94 20.11 -30.10
C SER A 243 -37.68 19.24 -30.29
N HIS A 244 -36.58 19.81 -30.82
CA HIS A 244 -35.32 19.09 -31.02
C HIS A 244 -34.61 18.72 -29.72
N VAL A 245 -34.95 19.34 -28.57
CA VAL A 245 -34.44 18.90 -27.26
C VAL A 245 -34.92 17.48 -26.96
N LYS A 246 -36.21 17.20 -27.18
CA LYS A 246 -36.79 15.86 -26.99
C LYS A 246 -36.22 14.82 -27.96
N GLU A 247 -35.94 15.22 -29.20
CA GLU A 247 -35.23 14.40 -30.21
C GLU A 247 -33.86 13.94 -29.67
N VAL A 248 -33.00 14.87 -29.25
CA VAL A 248 -31.64 14.54 -28.81
C VAL A 248 -31.61 13.76 -27.49
N LEU A 249 -32.47 14.10 -26.53
CA LEU A 249 -32.62 13.33 -25.29
C LEU A 249 -33.08 11.89 -25.57
N THR A 250 -34.00 11.69 -26.51
CA THR A 250 -34.47 10.35 -26.91
C THR A 250 -33.35 9.53 -27.56
N LEU A 251 -32.56 10.14 -28.45
CA LEU A 251 -31.42 9.48 -29.10
C LEU A 251 -30.35 9.07 -28.08
N TRP A 252 -30.00 9.95 -27.14
CA TRP A 252 -29.01 9.63 -26.10
C TRP A 252 -29.53 8.57 -25.12
N GLN A 253 -30.84 8.54 -24.81
CA GLN A 253 -31.43 7.44 -24.03
C GLN A 253 -31.35 6.10 -24.77
N GLN A 254 -31.64 6.08 -26.09
CA GLN A 254 -31.52 4.88 -26.91
C GLN A 254 -30.07 4.39 -27.03
N TRP A 255 -29.11 5.29 -27.29
CA TRP A 255 -27.71 4.91 -27.47
C TRP A 255 -27.02 4.52 -26.16
N SER A 256 -27.46 5.09 -25.03
CA SER A 256 -26.96 4.74 -23.69
C SER A 256 -27.67 3.55 -23.04
N ALA A 257 -28.69 2.96 -23.68
CA ALA A 257 -29.39 1.78 -23.18
C ALA A 257 -28.43 0.61 -22.89
N PRO A 258 -28.72 -0.25 -21.88
CA PRO A 258 -28.01 -1.50 -21.69
C PRO A 258 -28.10 -2.39 -22.94
N ILE A 259 -26.99 -3.04 -23.31
CA ILE A 259 -26.96 -3.95 -24.46
C ILE A 259 -27.27 -5.36 -23.96
N GLU A 260 -28.39 -5.93 -24.39
CA GLU A 260 -28.63 -7.36 -24.20
C GLU A 260 -27.66 -8.17 -25.08
N ARG A 261 -26.84 -9.00 -24.44
CA ARG A 261 -25.90 -9.89 -25.13
C ARG A 261 -26.58 -11.23 -25.43
N GLU A 262 -26.56 -11.62 -26.70
CA GLU A 262 -27.03 -12.92 -27.18
C GLU A 262 -26.21 -14.07 -26.56
N ASN A 263 -26.69 -15.32 -26.64
CA ASN A 263 -25.82 -16.51 -26.47
C ASN A 263 -24.89 -16.71 -27.70
N LYS A 264 -24.18 -15.64 -28.09
CA LYS A 264 -23.29 -15.58 -29.24
C LYS A 264 -21.83 -15.68 -28.79
N VAL A 265 -21.05 -16.48 -29.52
CA VAL A 265 -19.60 -16.60 -29.35
C VAL A 265 -18.92 -16.24 -30.67
N VAL A 266 -18.03 -15.25 -30.64
CA VAL A 266 -17.16 -14.92 -31.79
C VAL A 266 -15.90 -15.76 -31.68
N LEU A 267 -15.82 -16.82 -32.50
CA LEU A 267 -14.62 -17.63 -32.68
C LEU A 267 -13.87 -17.10 -33.90
N ALA A 268 -12.92 -16.21 -33.64
CA ALA A 268 -12.03 -15.65 -34.64
C ALA A 268 -10.70 -16.42 -34.61
N TYR A 269 -10.20 -16.89 -35.75
CA TYR A 269 -8.92 -17.59 -35.80
C TYR A 269 -8.07 -17.10 -36.97
N ILE A 270 -6.80 -17.49 -36.97
CA ILE A 270 -5.92 -17.45 -38.14
C ILE A 270 -5.00 -18.67 -38.13
N SER A 271 -4.49 -19.10 -39.28
CA SER A 271 -3.71 -20.33 -39.39
C SER A 271 -2.65 -20.26 -40.48
N ALA A 272 -1.35 -20.28 -40.11
CA ALA A 272 -0.26 -20.22 -41.08
C ALA A 272 -0.09 -21.52 -41.91
N HIS A 273 -0.49 -22.67 -41.35
CA HIS A 273 -0.25 -24.01 -41.93
C HIS A 273 -1.45 -24.96 -41.74
N GLY A 274 -2.69 -24.44 -41.71
CA GLY A 274 -3.91 -25.23 -41.48
C GLY A 274 -4.11 -25.81 -40.07
N PHE A 275 -3.07 -25.93 -39.24
CA PHE A 275 -3.18 -26.57 -37.91
C PHE A 275 -4.09 -25.81 -36.93
N THR A 276 -4.00 -24.48 -36.85
CA THR A 276 -4.88 -23.69 -35.95
C THR A 276 -6.33 -23.67 -36.46
N GLU A 277 -6.54 -23.68 -37.77
CA GLU A 277 -7.85 -23.84 -38.40
C GLU A 277 -8.48 -25.22 -38.11
N GLU A 278 -7.68 -26.29 -38.20
CA GLU A 278 -8.10 -27.65 -37.82
C GLU A 278 -8.48 -27.71 -36.32
N MET A 279 -7.77 -26.99 -35.46
CA MET A 279 -8.15 -26.81 -34.05
C MET A 279 -9.47 -26.02 -33.90
N ALA A 280 -9.63 -24.93 -34.67
CA ALA A 280 -10.81 -24.06 -34.63
C ALA A 280 -12.09 -24.82 -35.00
N LYS A 281 -12.03 -25.72 -35.98
CA LYS A 281 -13.15 -26.57 -36.40
C LYS A 281 -13.62 -27.53 -35.30
N GLU A 282 -12.70 -28.12 -34.53
CA GLU A 282 -13.07 -28.96 -33.37
C GLU A 282 -13.65 -28.13 -32.21
N VAL A 283 -13.08 -26.96 -31.90
CA VAL A 283 -13.62 -26.05 -30.87
C VAL A 283 -15.02 -25.56 -31.25
N LYS A 284 -15.24 -25.19 -32.52
CA LYS A 284 -16.55 -24.85 -33.09
C LYS A 284 -17.54 -26.01 -32.88
N SER A 285 -17.18 -27.22 -33.31
CA SER A 285 -18.07 -28.38 -33.18
C SER A 285 -18.33 -28.77 -31.71
N GLY A 286 -17.42 -28.41 -30.80
CA GLY A 286 -17.62 -28.41 -29.36
C GLY A 286 -18.74 -27.46 -28.91
N LEU A 287 -18.64 -26.17 -29.26
CA LEU A 287 -19.66 -25.15 -28.96
C LEU A 287 -21.03 -25.51 -29.52
N GLU A 288 -21.11 -25.93 -30.79
CA GLU A 288 -22.37 -26.30 -31.46
C GLU A 288 -23.02 -27.55 -30.87
N SER A 289 -22.24 -28.44 -30.26
CA SER A 289 -22.77 -29.61 -29.53
C SER A 289 -23.37 -29.27 -28.16
N VAL A 290 -23.24 -28.03 -27.68
CA VAL A 290 -23.91 -27.58 -26.45
C VAL A 290 -25.40 -27.38 -26.74
N ASN A 291 -26.19 -28.38 -26.34
CA ASN A 291 -27.64 -28.32 -26.22
C ASN A 291 -28.38 -27.87 -27.52
N LYS A 292 -27.97 -28.44 -28.67
CA LYS A 292 -28.60 -28.32 -30.01
C LYS A 292 -29.11 -26.90 -30.35
N GLY A 293 -28.19 -25.96 -30.54
CA GLY A 293 -28.49 -24.64 -31.12
C GLY A 293 -28.71 -23.50 -30.11
N GLU A 294 -28.54 -23.75 -28.80
CA GLU A 294 -28.63 -22.72 -27.75
C GLU A 294 -27.49 -21.68 -27.81
N ILE A 295 -26.51 -21.86 -28.71
CA ILE A 295 -25.34 -20.98 -28.92
C ILE A 295 -25.16 -20.65 -30.40
N LYS A 296 -25.06 -19.36 -30.72
CA LYS A 296 -24.77 -18.82 -32.05
C LYS A 296 -23.25 -18.62 -32.22
N VAL A 297 -22.58 -19.50 -32.96
CA VAL A 297 -21.14 -19.40 -33.20
C VAL A 297 -20.86 -18.58 -34.46
N VAL A 298 -20.33 -17.37 -34.28
CA VAL A 298 -19.78 -16.55 -35.37
C VAL A 298 -18.35 -17.04 -35.60
N PHE A 299 -18.10 -17.70 -36.74
CA PHE A 299 -16.83 -18.33 -37.07
C PHE A 299 -16.13 -17.53 -38.18
N LEU A 300 -14.97 -16.94 -37.88
CA LEU A 300 -14.28 -15.99 -38.77
C LEU A 300 -12.79 -16.35 -38.90
N ASP A 301 -12.29 -16.35 -40.13
CA ASP A 301 -10.85 -16.39 -40.43
C ASP A 301 -10.33 -14.95 -40.56
N LEU A 302 -9.21 -14.62 -39.91
CA LEU A 302 -8.65 -13.28 -39.83
C LEU A 302 -7.60 -13.09 -40.93
N VAL A 303 -8.06 -12.96 -42.17
CA VAL A 303 -7.19 -12.84 -43.36
C VAL A 303 -6.85 -11.40 -43.73
N ASP A 304 -7.64 -10.42 -43.27
CA ASP A 304 -7.60 -9.03 -43.74
C ASP A 304 -8.07 -8.03 -42.65
N SER A 305 -8.36 -6.77 -43.05
CA SER A 305 -8.97 -5.80 -42.12
C SER A 305 -10.50 -5.87 -42.03
N GLU A 306 -11.22 -6.36 -43.04
CA GLU A 306 -12.68 -6.45 -43.01
C GLU A 306 -13.15 -7.46 -41.95
N SER A 307 -12.52 -8.64 -41.93
CA SER A 307 -12.68 -9.67 -40.89
C SER A 307 -12.39 -9.13 -39.48
N THR A 308 -11.35 -8.30 -39.30
CA THR A 308 -11.08 -7.66 -37.98
C THR A 308 -12.18 -6.66 -37.58
N ASN A 309 -12.73 -5.91 -38.54
CA ASN A 309 -13.84 -4.98 -38.28
C ASN A 309 -15.13 -5.76 -37.98
N ARG A 310 -15.39 -6.88 -38.68
CA ARG A 310 -16.56 -7.74 -38.43
C ARG A 310 -16.53 -8.39 -37.05
N VAL A 311 -15.34 -8.75 -36.54
CA VAL A 311 -15.20 -9.19 -35.14
C VAL A 311 -15.66 -8.08 -34.19
N MET A 312 -15.14 -6.85 -34.31
CA MET A 312 -15.55 -5.75 -33.43
C MET A 312 -17.05 -5.47 -33.48
N TYR A 313 -17.66 -5.53 -34.68
CA TYR A 313 -19.11 -5.42 -34.86
C TYR A 313 -19.89 -6.52 -34.11
N GLU A 314 -19.50 -7.80 -34.23
CA GLU A 314 -20.21 -8.92 -33.58
C GLU A 314 -19.98 -8.98 -32.07
N LEU A 315 -18.86 -8.44 -31.56
CA LEU A 315 -18.57 -8.36 -30.12
C LEU A 315 -19.51 -7.41 -29.35
N THR A 316 -20.21 -6.51 -30.03
CA THR A 316 -21.25 -5.66 -29.42
C THR A 316 -22.32 -6.48 -28.69
N THR A 317 -22.73 -7.60 -29.28
CA THR A 317 -23.86 -8.44 -28.87
C THR A 317 -23.44 -9.85 -28.43
N ALA A 318 -22.15 -10.20 -28.50
CA ALA A 318 -21.63 -11.49 -28.03
C ALA A 318 -21.59 -11.62 -26.50
N LYS A 319 -21.63 -12.86 -25.98
CA LYS A 319 -21.25 -13.21 -24.59
C LYS A 319 -19.83 -13.79 -24.49
N GLY A 320 -19.23 -14.19 -25.60
CA GLY A 320 -17.89 -14.77 -25.61
C GLY A 320 -17.06 -14.43 -26.84
N ILE A 321 -15.75 -14.39 -26.64
CA ILE A 321 -14.73 -14.28 -27.68
C ILE A 321 -13.73 -15.43 -27.51
N ILE A 322 -13.39 -16.08 -28.62
CA ILE A 322 -12.34 -17.10 -28.66
C ILE A 322 -11.37 -16.74 -29.78
N PHE A 323 -10.08 -16.65 -29.45
CA PHE A 323 -9.02 -16.53 -30.45
C PHE A 323 -8.32 -17.87 -30.72
N GLY A 324 -8.29 -18.27 -32.00
CA GLY A 324 -7.36 -19.29 -32.49
C GLY A 324 -6.14 -18.63 -33.13
N THR A 325 -4.95 -18.76 -32.54
CA THR A 325 -3.75 -18.08 -33.07
C THR A 325 -2.49 -18.97 -33.04
N PRO A 326 -1.71 -19.04 -34.13
CA PRO A 326 -0.41 -19.70 -34.10
C PRO A 326 0.63 -18.84 -33.37
N THR A 327 1.71 -19.45 -32.87
CA THR A 327 2.88 -18.67 -32.40
C THR A 327 3.78 -18.31 -33.58
N ILE A 328 3.94 -17.01 -33.82
CA ILE A 328 4.78 -16.41 -34.87
C ILE A 328 5.76 -15.45 -34.18
N MET A 329 7.06 -15.60 -34.42
CA MET A 329 8.11 -14.74 -33.85
C MET A 329 8.03 -14.55 -32.31
N SER A 330 7.62 -15.59 -31.59
CA SER A 330 7.43 -15.61 -30.12
C SER A 330 6.21 -14.79 -29.62
N ASP A 331 5.21 -14.57 -30.47
CA ASP A 331 3.97 -13.88 -30.12
C ASP A 331 2.76 -14.39 -30.94
N ALA A 332 1.57 -13.82 -30.71
CA ALA A 332 0.36 -14.01 -31.49
C ALA A 332 0.38 -13.20 -32.79
N HIS A 333 -0.47 -13.60 -33.76
CA HIS A 333 -0.53 -12.93 -35.06
C HIS A 333 -1.01 -11.46 -34.95
N PRO A 334 -0.42 -10.50 -35.70
CA PRO A 334 -0.77 -9.08 -35.62
C PRO A 334 -2.25 -8.73 -35.74
N TYR A 335 -3.05 -9.45 -36.54
CA TYR A 335 -4.51 -9.22 -36.62
C TYR A 335 -5.27 -9.59 -35.33
N VAL A 336 -4.79 -10.59 -34.57
CA VAL A 336 -5.36 -10.92 -33.25
C VAL A 336 -5.01 -9.82 -32.25
N TRP A 337 -3.78 -9.31 -32.30
CA TRP A 337 -3.37 -8.13 -31.53
C TRP A 337 -4.14 -6.86 -31.91
N LYS A 338 -4.41 -6.61 -33.20
CA LYS A 338 -5.21 -5.46 -33.68
C LYS A 338 -6.57 -5.44 -32.97
N ILE A 339 -7.30 -6.56 -32.99
CA ILE A 339 -8.59 -6.69 -32.30
C ILE A 339 -8.42 -6.55 -30.78
N ALA A 340 -7.49 -7.30 -30.16
CA ALA A 340 -7.30 -7.31 -28.71
C ALA A 340 -6.83 -5.95 -28.14
N SER A 341 -6.14 -5.13 -28.94
CA SER A 341 -5.80 -3.75 -28.60
C SER A 341 -6.99 -2.79 -28.77
N SER A 342 -7.81 -2.96 -29.80
CA SER A 342 -9.04 -2.18 -30.02
C SER A 342 -10.18 -2.49 -29.03
N MET A 343 -10.11 -3.57 -28.26
CA MET A 343 -11.05 -3.84 -27.17
C MET A 343 -10.84 -2.88 -25.99
N ASN A 344 -11.94 -2.32 -25.48
CA ASN A 344 -11.97 -1.46 -24.29
C ASN A 344 -12.41 -2.26 -23.03
N PRO A 345 -11.75 -2.11 -21.86
CA PRO A 345 -12.02 -2.89 -20.65
C PRO A 345 -13.36 -2.60 -19.96
N LEU A 346 -13.95 -1.42 -20.14
CA LEU A 346 -15.26 -1.07 -19.58
C LEU A 346 -16.41 -1.64 -20.43
N ILE A 347 -16.22 -1.72 -21.75
CA ILE A 347 -17.22 -2.20 -22.71
C ILE A 347 -17.23 -3.74 -22.78
N HIS A 348 -16.06 -4.37 -22.71
CA HIS A 348 -15.87 -5.82 -22.94
C HIS A 348 -15.51 -6.61 -21.68
N GLY A 349 -14.98 -5.94 -20.66
CA GLY A 349 -14.52 -6.53 -19.41
C GLY A 349 -15.60 -6.64 -18.34
N ASN A 350 -15.18 -6.68 -17.07
CA ASN A 350 -16.04 -6.79 -15.88
C ASN A 350 -17.05 -7.95 -15.95
N GLY A 351 -16.75 -8.99 -16.73
CA GLY A 351 -17.62 -10.14 -16.95
C GLY A 351 -18.67 -10.01 -18.08
N GLN A 352 -18.63 -8.95 -18.89
CA GLN A 352 -19.43 -8.78 -20.11
C GLN A 352 -19.11 -9.83 -21.18
N LEU A 353 -17.83 -10.18 -21.34
CA LEU A 353 -17.37 -11.29 -22.19
C LEU A 353 -16.61 -12.37 -21.41
N LEU A 354 -16.82 -13.61 -21.83
CA LEU A 354 -15.94 -14.75 -21.58
C LEU A 354 -14.85 -14.79 -22.68
N GLY A 355 -13.58 -14.77 -22.30
CA GLY A 355 -12.43 -14.89 -23.21
C GLY A 355 -11.84 -16.30 -23.21
N GLY A 356 -11.42 -16.79 -24.37
CA GLY A 356 -10.69 -18.05 -24.50
C GLY A 356 -9.65 -17.99 -25.61
N VAL A 357 -8.55 -18.76 -25.48
CA VAL A 357 -7.48 -18.77 -26.50
C VAL A 357 -6.98 -20.20 -26.75
N PHE A 358 -6.80 -20.57 -28.01
CA PHE A 358 -6.15 -21.81 -28.42
C PHE A 358 -5.14 -21.56 -29.55
N GLY A 359 -4.22 -22.51 -29.80
CA GLY A 359 -3.21 -22.32 -30.83
C GLY A 359 -2.25 -23.47 -31.10
N SER A 360 -1.77 -23.55 -32.35
CA SER A 360 -0.65 -24.40 -32.77
C SER A 360 0.69 -23.67 -32.56
N TYR A 361 1.71 -24.38 -32.06
CA TYR A 361 3.07 -23.85 -31.93
C TYR A 361 4.16 -24.85 -32.33
N GLY A 362 5.34 -24.36 -32.74
CA GLY A 362 6.45 -25.21 -33.18
C GLY A 362 7.42 -25.60 -32.05
N TRP A 363 7.84 -24.65 -31.22
CA TRP A 363 8.84 -24.85 -30.16
C TRP A 363 8.52 -24.13 -28.84
N SER A 364 8.29 -22.81 -28.86
CA SER A 364 8.19 -21.99 -27.63
C SER A 364 6.76 -21.77 -27.14
N GLY A 365 5.85 -21.26 -27.97
CA GLY A 365 4.40 -21.28 -27.72
C GLY A 365 3.82 -20.09 -26.94
N GLU A 366 4.39 -18.90 -27.04
CA GLU A 366 3.99 -17.73 -26.25
C GLU A 366 2.57 -17.20 -26.56
N ALA A 367 2.12 -17.31 -27.82
CA ALA A 367 0.97 -16.55 -28.34
C ALA A 367 -0.30 -16.60 -27.48
N CYS A 368 -0.71 -17.79 -27.04
CA CYS A 368 -1.94 -17.92 -26.26
C CYS A 368 -1.78 -17.38 -24.83
N SER A 369 -0.57 -17.38 -24.27
CA SER A 369 -0.28 -16.74 -22.98
C SER A 369 -0.38 -15.22 -23.10
N ASN A 370 0.21 -14.63 -24.14
CA ASN A 370 0.23 -13.18 -24.35
C ASN A 370 -1.20 -12.63 -24.53
N ILE A 371 -2.02 -13.27 -25.37
CA ILE A 371 -3.43 -12.89 -25.55
C ILE A 371 -4.29 -13.22 -24.32
N THR A 372 -3.97 -14.27 -23.55
CA THR A 372 -4.62 -14.52 -22.24
C THR A 372 -4.33 -13.39 -21.25
N GLN A 373 -3.09 -12.90 -21.18
CA GLN A 373 -2.73 -11.75 -20.34
C GLN A 373 -3.43 -10.47 -20.81
N ARG A 374 -3.53 -10.24 -22.13
CA ARG A 374 -4.32 -9.12 -22.67
C ARG A 374 -5.80 -9.22 -22.30
N PHE A 375 -6.41 -10.41 -22.33
CA PHE A 375 -7.79 -10.60 -21.84
C PHE A 375 -7.92 -10.31 -20.32
N VAL A 376 -6.91 -10.57 -19.50
CA VAL A 376 -6.91 -10.20 -18.08
C VAL A 376 -6.80 -8.68 -17.90
N GLN A 377 -5.94 -7.98 -18.63
CA GLN A 377 -5.89 -6.50 -18.66
C GLN A 377 -7.24 -5.90 -19.09
N LEU A 378 -7.88 -6.52 -20.08
CA LEU A 378 -9.23 -6.16 -20.54
C LEU A 378 -10.34 -6.53 -19.54
N ARG A 379 -10.02 -7.13 -18.39
CA ARG A 379 -10.94 -7.54 -17.32
C ARG A 379 -12.01 -8.55 -17.78
N LEU A 380 -11.72 -9.34 -18.82
CA LEU A 380 -12.58 -10.46 -19.22
C LEU A 380 -12.50 -11.61 -18.21
N LYS A 381 -13.56 -12.42 -18.12
CA LYS A 381 -13.47 -13.74 -17.47
C LYS A 381 -12.74 -14.67 -18.44
N VAL A 382 -11.58 -15.23 -18.09
CA VAL A 382 -10.74 -15.97 -19.05
C VAL A 382 -10.71 -17.47 -18.75
N VAL A 383 -10.94 -18.29 -19.78
CA VAL A 383 -10.81 -19.76 -19.73
C VAL A 383 -9.35 -20.16 -20.01
N LYS A 384 -8.84 -21.13 -19.25
CA LYS A 384 -7.47 -21.68 -19.40
C LYS A 384 -7.15 -21.99 -20.87
N PRO A 385 -6.08 -21.42 -21.45
CA PRO A 385 -5.78 -21.57 -22.86
C PRO A 385 -5.35 -23.00 -23.22
N LEU A 386 -5.55 -23.39 -24.48
CA LEU A 386 -5.31 -24.74 -24.98
C LEU A 386 -4.36 -24.75 -26.18
N GLN A 387 -3.15 -25.26 -25.97
CA GLN A 387 -2.07 -25.25 -26.96
C GLN A 387 -1.71 -26.66 -27.41
N ILE A 388 -1.36 -26.79 -28.69
CA ILE A 388 -0.90 -28.04 -29.30
C ILE A 388 0.40 -27.77 -30.07
N ARG A 389 1.36 -28.68 -29.91
CA ARG A 389 2.61 -28.62 -30.68
C ARG A 389 2.37 -29.21 -32.08
N PHE A 390 2.54 -28.39 -33.11
CA PHE A 390 2.18 -28.70 -34.50
C PHE A 390 0.72 -29.20 -34.64
N ARG A 391 0.50 -30.30 -35.37
CA ARG A 391 -0.83 -30.78 -35.77
C ARG A 391 -1.51 -31.61 -34.68
N ALA A 392 -2.81 -31.36 -34.45
CA ALA A 392 -3.62 -32.09 -33.48
C ALA A 392 -3.91 -33.54 -33.92
N ASN A 393 -3.55 -34.50 -33.06
CA ASN A 393 -3.87 -35.92 -33.26
C ASN A 393 -5.32 -36.29 -32.86
N LYS A 394 -5.69 -37.55 -33.12
CA LYS A 394 -6.85 -38.31 -32.56
C LYS A 394 -7.47 -37.71 -31.29
N GLU A 395 -6.72 -37.88 -30.22
CA GLU A 395 -7.11 -37.60 -28.83
C GLU A 395 -7.11 -36.10 -28.55
N GLN A 396 -6.16 -35.37 -29.13
CA GLN A 396 -6.06 -33.92 -28.99
C GLN A 396 -7.22 -33.17 -29.66
N LYS A 397 -7.81 -33.73 -30.73
CA LYS A 397 -9.06 -33.22 -31.33
C LYS A 397 -10.26 -33.39 -30.40
N MET A 398 -10.39 -34.55 -29.74
CA MET A 398 -11.43 -34.77 -28.72
C MET A 398 -11.26 -33.80 -27.53
N VAL A 399 -10.02 -33.53 -27.11
CA VAL A 399 -9.64 -32.52 -26.11
C VAL A 399 -10.13 -31.12 -26.50
N LEU A 400 -9.92 -30.68 -27.75
CA LEU A 400 -10.40 -29.39 -28.27
C LEU A 400 -11.92 -29.29 -28.30
N ARG A 401 -12.57 -30.34 -28.80
CA ARG A 401 -14.04 -30.44 -28.86
C ARG A 401 -14.66 -30.35 -27.46
N GLN A 402 -14.07 -31.04 -26.48
CA GLN A 402 -14.51 -30.96 -25.08
C GLN A 402 -14.25 -29.56 -24.48
N TRP A 403 -13.13 -28.92 -24.81
CA TRP A 403 -12.83 -27.54 -24.38
C TRP A 403 -13.86 -26.54 -24.94
N GLY A 404 -14.23 -26.65 -26.23
CA GLY A 404 -15.29 -25.85 -26.86
C GLY A 404 -16.66 -26.08 -26.22
N PHE A 405 -17.05 -27.34 -25.99
CA PHE A 405 -18.29 -27.68 -25.29
C PHE A 405 -18.32 -27.09 -23.86
N ASN A 406 -17.21 -27.18 -23.13
CA ASN A 406 -17.09 -26.62 -21.79
C ASN A 406 -17.19 -25.09 -21.79
N PHE A 407 -16.58 -24.41 -22.75
CA PHE A 407 -16.72 -22.95 -22.93
C PHE A 407 -18.19 -22.57 -23.17
N GLY A 408 -18.87 -23.26 -24.09
CA GLY A 408 -20.27 -23.01 -24.38
C GLY A 408 -21.19 -23.26 -23.18
N LYS A 409 -20.92 -24.28 -22.36
CA LYS A 409 -21.65 -24.51 -21.10
C LYS A 409 -21.58 -23.34 -20.11
N VAL A 410 -20.49 -22.55 -20.12
CA VAL A 410 -20.37 -21.33 -19.29
C VAL A 410 -21.18 -20.18 -19.91
N ILE A 411 -21.17 -20.03 -21.24
CA ILE A 411 -21.94 -18.99 -21.97
C ILE A 411 -23.45 -19.07 -21.66
N ILE A 412 -24.00 -20.28 -21.55
CA ILE A 412 -25.41 -20.53 -21.22
C ILE A 412 -25.67 -20.71 -19.71
N GLY A 413 -24.71 -20.36 -18.85
CA GLY A 413 -24.86 -20.39 -17.39
C GLY A 413 -24.90 -21.77 -16.72
N LYS A 414 -24.77 -22.87 -17.48
CA LYS A 414 -24.90 -24.26 -16.98
C LYS A 414 -23.60 -24.87 -16.43
N SER A 415 -22.63 -24.02 -16.08
CA SER A 415 -21.41 -24.38 -15.32
C SER A 415 -20.72 -23.14 -14.74
N ALA A 416 -20.25 -23.24 -13.49
CA ALA A 416 -19.27 -22.30 -12.94
C ALA A 416 -17.87 -22.50 -13.58
N ILE A 417 -17.02 -21.47 -13.53
CA ILE A 417 -15.62 -21.52 -13.96
C ILE A 417 -14.78 -22.13 -12.82
N ASN A 418 -14.91 -23.44 -12.63
CA ASN A 418 -14.10 -24.17 -11.64
C ASN A 418 -12.66 -24.33 -12.13
N SER A 419 -11.70 -24.29 -11.19
CA SER A 419 -10.26 -24.48 -11.45
C SER A 419 -9.86 -25.89 -11.95
N LYS A 420 -10.83 -26.80 -12.13
CA LYS A 420 -10.65 -28.19 -12.57
C LYS A 420 -11.01 -28.45 -14.04
N PHE A 421 -10.62 -27.54 -14.94
CA PHE A 421 -10.50 -27.88 -16.37
C PHE A 421 -9.17 -28.60 -16.64
N GLU A 422 -9.13 -29.86 -16.19
CA GLU A 422 -8.09 -30.83 -16.52
C GLU A 422 -8.70 -32.01 -17.26
N LEU A 423 -8.16 -32.34 -18.44
CA LEU A 423 -8.64 -33.43 -19.27
C LEU A 423 -7.94 -34.72 -18.90
N GLY A 424 -8.72 -35.69 -18.40
CA GLY A 424 -8.22 -36.98 -17.97
C GLY A 424 -7.94 -37.92 -19.14
N ILE A 425 -6.67 -38.14 -19.47
CA ILE A 425 -6.23 -39.30 -20.27
C ILE A 425 -5.78 -40.38 -19.28
N LYS A 426 -6.57 -41.45 -19.13
CA LYS A 426 -6.20 -42.59 -18.28
C LYS A 426 -5.00 -43.33 -18.88
N LYS A 427 -4.03 -43.69 -18.03
CA LYS A 427 -2.84 -44.47 -18.39
C LYS A 427 -3.23 -45.76 -19.14
N ASN A 428 -2.64 -45.99 -20.30
CA ASN A 428 -2.48 -47.33 -20.86
C ASN A 428 -1.00 -47.61 -21.11
N LYS A 429 -0.51 -48.75 -20.60
CA LYS A 429 0.86 -49.23 -20.83
C LYS A 429 0.89 -49.98 -22.15
N LEU A 430 1.72 -49.59 -23.12
CA LEU A 430 2.10 -50.49 -24.21
C LEU A 430 3.49 -50.18 -24.79
N LYS A 431 4.39 -51.15 -24.56
CA LYS A 431 5.63 -51.50 -25.29
C LYS A 431 6.25 -50.45 -26.24
N PHE A 432 7.46 -49.99 -25.90
CA PHE A 432 8.55 -49.88 -26.88
C PHE A 432 9.93 -50.14 -26.24
N ASN A 433 10.22 -51.42 -25.98
CA ASN A 433 11.56 -51.89 -25.60
C ASN A 433 12.31 -52.36 -26.85
N LYS A 434 13.19 -51.50 -27.37
CA LYS A 434 14.27 -51.70 -28.36
C LYS A 434 14.84 -50.28 -28.59
N ILE A 435 16.13 -49.98 -28.42
CA ILE A 435 17.34 -50.81 -28.49
C ILE A 435 18.26 -50.53 -27.27
N ILE A 436 18.83 -51.57 -26.67
CA ILE A 436 20.03 -51.51 -25.79
C ILE A 436 20.97 -52.67 -26.17
N ARG A 437 22.18 -52.29 -26.60
CA ARG A 437 23.39 -53.04 -27.01
C ARG A 437 24.07 -52.08 -28.00
N TYR A 438 25.32 -51.65 -27.91
CA TYR A 438 26.51 -52.05 -27.12
C TYR A 438 26.96 -50.84 -26.24
N GLU A 439 27.86 -50.90 -25.25
CA GLU A 439 28.60 -52.01 -24.61
C GLU A 439 28.92 -51.67 -23.14
N LYS A 440 29.48 -52.62 -22.37
CA LYS A 440 29.90 -52.40 -20.98
C LYS A 440 31.07 -53.32 -20.61
N LEU A 441 32.30 -52.77 -20.60
CA LEU A 441 33.63 -53.29 -20.18
C LEU A 441 34.59 -52.09 -20.44
N THR A 442 35.66 -51.77 -19.69
CA THR A 442 36.28 -52.24 -18.42
C THR A 442 36.77 -51.00 -17.62
N MET A 443 37.30 -51.20 -16.40
CA MET A 443 38.11 -50.20 -15.69
C MET A 443 39.58 -50.64 -15.68
N ILE A 444 40.52 -49.68 -15.70
CA ILE A 444 41.83 -49.64 -14.98
C ILE A 444 42.49 -48.27 -15.26
N GLU A 445 43.62 -47.97 -14.62
CA GLU A 445 44.02 -46.62 -14.17
C GLU A 445 45.14 -45.92 -14.99
N ASN A 446 45.28 -44.62 -14.70
CA ASN A 446 46.51 -43.82 -14.67
C ASN A 446 47.12 -43.17 -15.94
N ASN A 447 47.73 -42.00 -15.67
CA ASN A 447 48.77 -41.25 -16.40
C ASN A 447 48.43 -40.37 -17.62
N ASN A 448 48.38 -39.06 -17.33
CA ASN A 448 49.09 -37.96 -17.99
C ASN A 448 48.70 -37.43 -19.40
N ASN A 449 48.35 -36.14 -19.36
CA ASN A 449 48.67 -35.06 -20.31
C ASN A 449 47.88 -34.88 -21.62
N ASN A 450 47.71 -33.58 -21.95
CA ASN A 450 47.41 -32.96 -23.24
C ASN A 450 46.02 -33.20 -23.89
N MET A 451 45.15 -32.19 -23.78
CA MET A 451 44.38 -31.54 -24.89
C MET A 451 43.72 -30.27 -24.30
N LYS A 452 43.85 -29.06 -24.87
CA LYS A 452 43.32 -28.56 -26.16
C LYS A 452 41.80 -28.72 -26.33
N THR A 453 41.10 -27.64 -25.97
CA THR A 453 39.91 -27.08 -26.65
C THR A 453 38.84 -28.04 -27.20
N HIS A 454 37.66 -28.10 -26.55
CA HIS A 454 36.41 -27.56 -27.13
C HIS A 454 35.21 -27.57 -26.15
N SER A 455 34.26 -26.66 -26.42
CA SER A 455 32.85 -26.55 -25.97
C SER A 455 32.31 -27.49 -24.85
N ASN A 456 31.94 -26.89 -23.72
CA ASN A 456 31.08 -27.52 -22.71
C ASN A 456 29.62 -27.62 -23.21
N ASN A 457 29.06 -28.84 -23.26
CA ASN A 457 27.67 -29.09 -23.65
C ASN A 457 26.89 -29.89 -22.57
N ASN A 458 27.10 -29.53 -21.29
CA ASN A 458 26.70 -30.33 -20.12
C ASN A 458 25.67 -29.67 -19.18
N SER A 459 25.25 -28.43 -19.42
CA SER A 459 24.23 -27.72 -18.62
C SER A 459 22.85 -28.38 -18.74
N GLN A 460 22.45 -28.82 -19.94
CA GLN A 460 21.14 -29.42 -20.21
C GLN A 460 20.85 -30.69 -19.36
N VAL A 461 21.88 -31.47 -19.02
CA VAL A 461 21.71 -32.79 -18.37
C VAL A 461 21.43 -32.65 -16.86
N ARG A 462 21.89 -31.57 -16.22
CA ARG A 462 21.62 -31.32 -14.79
C ARG A 462 20.21 -30.78 -14.56
N LEU A 463 19.78 -29.80 -15.35
CA LEU A 463 18.44 -29.20 -15.26
C LEU A 463 17.31 -30.24 -15.45
N ASN A 464 17.48 -31.19 -16.38
CA ASN A 464 16.52 -32.27 -16.61
C ASN A 464 16.35 -33.24 -15.41
N LYS A 465 17.30 -33.30 -14.47
CA LYS A 465 17.13 -34.01 -13.19
C LYS A 465 16.39 -33.20 -12.13
N ILE A 466 16.39 -31.86 -12.22
CA ILE A 466 15.74 -30.98 -11.24
C ILE A 466 14.22 -30.87 -11.52
N GLN A 467 13.80 -30.83 -12.79
CA GLN A 467 12.38 -30.80 -13.16
C GLN A 467 11.61 -32.11 -12.89
N ASN A 468 12.31 -33.23 -12.68
CA ASN A 468 11.69 -34.54 -12.38
C ASN A 468 11.62 -34.87 -10.88
N ASP A 469 12.01 -33.94 -10.00
CA ASP A 469 11.96 -34.15 -8.55
C ASP A 469 10.51 -34.07 -8.00
N ARG A 470 9.88 -35.24 -7.87
CA ARG A 470 8.49 -35.40 -7.39
C ARG A 470 8.30 -35.18 -5.88
N ARG A 471 9.31 -34.74 -5.14
CA ARG A 471 9.15 -34.43 -3.71
C ARG A 471 8.23 -33.23 -3.54
N LEU A 472 7.14 -33.42 -2.77
CA LEU A 472 6.25 -32.36 -2.33
C LEU A 472 7.05 -31.23 -1.66
N ARG A 473 6.65 -29.98 -1.90
CA ARG A 473 7.30 -28.80 -1.34
C ARG A 473 6.33 -28.02 -0.47
N LEU A 474 6.86 -27.40 0.57
CA LEU A 474 6.13 -26.50 1.47
C LEU A 474 6.24 -25.08 0.93
N TRP A 475 5.12 -24.38 0.80
CA TRP A 475 5.03 -23.03 0.25
C TRP A 475 4.37 -22.09 1.25
N LYS A 476 5.13 -21.12 1.77
CA LYS A 476 4.66 -20.14 2.76
C LYS A 476 4.18 -18.87 2.06
N CYS A 477 3.00 -18.38 2.40
CA CYS A 477 2.57 -17.05 1.98
C CYS A 477 3.23 -15.97 2.85
N LEU A 478 3.83 -14.97 2.20
CA LEU A 478 4.53 -13.85 2.84
C LEU A 478 3.60 -12.87 3.57
N ILE A 479 2.27 -12.94 3.35
CA ILE A 479 1.28 -12.04 3.96
C ILE A 479 0.60 -12.68 5.17
N CYS A 480 0.03 -13.89 5.01
CA CYS A 480 -0.73 -14.59 6.07
C CYS A 480 0.09 -15.59 6.89
N GLY A 481 1.31 -15.94 6.46
CA GLY A 481 2.11 -17.02 7.06
C GLY A 481 1.66 -18.45 6.71
N GLU A 482 0.49 -18.61 6.06
CA GLU A 482 -0.12 -19.89 5.66
C GLU A 482 0.83 -20.76 4.83
N ILE A 483 0.85 -22.08 5.10
CA ILE A 483 1.75 -23.04 4.46
C ILE A 483 0.96 -24.07 3.66
N VAL A 484 1.22 -24.14 2.36
CA VAL A 484 0.60 -25.07 1.39
C VAL A 484 1.60 -26.15 0.99
N GLU A 485 1.17 -27.42 0.96
CA GLU A 485 1.96 -28.51 0.34
C GLU A 485 1.62 -28.66 -1.14
N SER A 486 2.63 -28.53 -2.01
CA SER A 486 2.51 -28.66 -3.46
C SER A 486 3.87 -28.92 -4.12
N ALA A 487 3.93 -29.66 -5.22
CA ALA A 487 5.18 -29.86 -5.97
C ALA A 487 5.68 -28.57 -6.66
N THR A 488 4.77 -27.65 -6.98
CA THR A 488 5.01 -26.36 -7.65
C THR A 488 4.35 -25.21 -6.88
N ALA A 489 4.63 -23.95 -7.26
CA ALA A 489 4.04 -22.79 -6.59
C ALA A 489 2.50 -22.87 -6.56
N PRO A 490 1.84 -22.53 -5.43
CA PRO A 490 0.39 -22.44 -5.35
C PRO A 490 -0.14 -21.48 -6.42
N ASN A 491 -1.02 -21.97 -7.28
CA ASN A 491 -1.65 -21.20 -8.35
C ASN A 491 -3.01 -20.61 -7.92
N PHE A 492 -3.14 -20.32 -6.62
CA PHE A 492 -4.35 -19.82 -5.96
C PHE A 492 -3.98 -18.86 -4.83
N ASN A 493 -4.94 -18.04 -4.41
CA ASN A 493 -4.74 -17.03 -3.37
C ASN A 493 -4.70 -17.65 -1.96
N CYS A 494 -4.00 -17.03 -1.00
CA CYS A 494 -3.91 -17.53 0.38
C CYS A 494 -5.30 -17.68 1.00
N GLY A 495 -5.70 -18.91 1.35
CA GLY A 495 -6.97 -19.17 2.04
C GLY A 495 -7.14 -18.44 3.38
N GLY A 496 -6.03 -18.02 4.01
CA GLY A 496 -6.02 -17.22 5.24
C GLY A 496 -6.02 -15.69 5.08
N CYS A 497 -5.86 -15.11 3.88
CA CYS A 497 -5.92 -13.64 3.69
C CYS A 497 -6.30 -13.12 2.29
N GLY A 498 -6.57 -13.97 1.31
CA GLY A 498 -6.91 -13.57 -0.07
C GLY A 498 -5.76 -13.05 -0.94
N ALA A 499 -4.55 -12.88 -0.42
CA ALA A 499 -3.38 -12.43 -1.20
C ALA A 499 -3.01 -13.42 -2.33
N SER A 500 -2.53 -12.91 -3.47
CA SER A 500 -2.35 -13.69 -4.71
C SER A 500 -1.33 -14.83 -4.63
N SER A 501 -1.39 -15.75 -5.59
CA SER A 501 -0.40 -16.82 -5.79
C SER A 501 1.06 -16.36 -5.78
N GLU A 502 1.34 -15.14 -6.25
CA GLU A 502 2.68 -14.55 -6.31
C GLU A 502 3.34 -14.32 -4.95
N VAL A 503 2.58 -14.23 -3.86
CA VAL A 503 3.15 -14.04 -2.50
C VAL A 503 3.49 -15.36 -1.81
N PHE A 504 3.42 -16.50 -2.49
CA PHE A 504 3.87 -17.80 -1.95
C PHE A 504 5.31 -18.14 -2.34
N VAL A 505 6.14 -18.47 -1.34
CA VAL A 505 7.55 -18.83 -1.50
C VAL A 505 7.82 -20.27 -1.05
N CYS A 506 8.64 -21.00 -1.81
CA CYS A 506 9.05 -22.36 -1.45
C CYS A 506 9.98 -22.34 -0.24
N ILE A 507 9.52 -22.87 0.89
CA ILE A 507 10.28 -22.92 2.15
C ILE A 507 10.95 -24.28 2.41
N GLY A 508 10.59 -25.36 1.71
CA GLY A 508 11.28 -26.64 1.85
C GLY A 508 10.60 -27.81 1.16
N PHE A 509 11.04 -29.02 1.47
CA PHE A 509 10.40 -30.27 1.03
C PHE A 509 9.58 -30.87 2.18
N ALA A 510 8.36 -31.34 1.88
CA ALA A 510 7.59 -32.16 2.82
C ALA A 510 8.25 -33.53 2.98
N LYS A 511 8.08 -34.16 4.15
CA LYS A 511 8.59 -35.52 4.39
C LYS A 511 7.61 -36.54 3.83
N ASN A 512 8.14 -37.59 3.19
CA ASN A 512 7.35 -38.77 2.86
C ASN A 512 6.72 -39.32 4.15
N GLY A 513 5.39 -39.37 4.19
CA GLY A 513 4.58 -40.04 5.20
C GLY A 513 3.49 -40.81 4.48
N ASP A 514 3.17 -42.00 4.99
CA ASP A 514 2.46 -43.00 4.21
C ASP A 514 0.98 -42.67 3.97
N GLY A 515 0.49 -43.04 2.79
CA GLY A 515 -0.80 -42.57 2.29
C GLY A 515 -2.01 -43.18 3.01
N ASN A 516 -2.73 -42.37 3.78
CA ASN A 516 -4.16 -42.51 4.00
C ASN A 516 -4.80 -41.12 4.11
N GLY A 517 -5.93 -40.91 3.42
CA GLY A 517 -6.58 -39.60 3.36
C GLY A 517 -7.48 -39.35 4.58
N LYS A 518 -7.46 -38.11 5.09
CA LYS A 518 -8.46 -37.47 5.97
C LYS A 518 -8.01 -36.04 6.29
N GLN A 519 -8.51 -35.05 5.55
CA GLN A 519 -8.30 -33.65 5.89
C GLN A 519 -9.32 -33.17 6.94
N ASP A 520 -10.53 -33.77 6.93
CA ASP A 520 -11.67 -33.43 7.80
C ASP A 520 -11.57 -33.92 9.28
N GLU A 521 -10.42 -34.49 9.68
CA GLU A 521 -10.15 -34.86 11.08
C GLU A 521 -9.10 -33.99 11.78
N GLN A 522 -8.32 -33.19 11.06
CA GLN A 522 -7.21 -32.44 11.67
C GLN A 522 -7.70 -31.33 12.64
N ASP A 523 -8.81 -30.66 12.33
CA ASP A 523 -9.43 -29.66 13.22
C ASP A 523 -10.11 -30.27 14.47
N LYS A 524 -10.39 -31.58 14.48
CA LYS A 524 -10.92 -32.24 15.69
C LYS A 524 -9.82 -32.47 16.74
N ILE A 525 -8.60 -32.79 16.31
CA ILE A 525 -7.48 -33.15 17.20
C ILE A 525 -7.00 -31.95 18.03
N SER A 526 -6.96 -30.74 17.45
CA SER A 526 -6.51 -29.51 18.13
C SER A 526 -7.39 -29.11 19.32
N SER A 527 -8.67 -29.49 19.29
CA SER A 527 -9.67 -29.16 20.31
C SER A 527 -9.48 -29.90 21.65
N GLY A 528 -8.80 -31.05 21.65
CA GLY A 528 -8.70 -31.95 22.82
C GLY A 528 -7.64 -31.59 23.86
N TYR A 529 -6.78 -30.59 23.62
CA TYR A 529 -5.67 -30.27 24.51
C TYR A 529 -6.08 -29.43 25.73
N ASN A 530 -6.43 -30.10 26.83
CA ASN A 530 -6.85 -29.48 28.10
C ASN A 530 -5.69 -29.13 29.06
N GLY A 531 -4.52 -28.76 28.52
CA GLY A 531 -3.33 -28.44 29.32
C GLY A 531 -3.29 -27.02 29.92
N HIS A 532 -2.20 -26.71 30.63
CA HIS A 532 -1.83 -25.35 31.04
C HIS A 532 -0.50 -24.96 30.38
N ILE A 533 -0.58 -24.09 29.38
CA ILE A 533 0.59 -23.52 28.70
C ILE A 533 0.99 -22.22 29.42
N ILE A 534 2.27 -22.06 29.76
CA ILE A 534 2.79 -20.80 30.30
C ILE A 534 3.76 -20.18 29.30
N VAL A 535 3.63 -18.87 29.06
CA VAL A 535 4.49 -18.08 28.19
C VAL A 535 5.22 -17.03 29.03
N VAL A 536 6.55 -17.06 29.00
CA VAL A 536 7.44 -16.25 29.86
C VAL A 536 8.11 -15.17 29.02
N GLY A 537 7.73 -13.92 29.24
CA GLY A 537 8.13 -12.76 28.43
C GLY A 537 6.99 -12.34 27.50
N ALA A 538 6.58 -11.07 27.59
CA ALA A 538 5.45 -10.51 26.86
C ALA A 538 5.88 -9.53 25.75
N SER A 539 7.00 -9.83 25.08
CA SER A 539 7.40 -9.16 23.84
C SER A 539 6.72 -9.81 22.62
N SER A 540 7.04 -9.35 21.41
CA SER A 540 6.38 -9.73 20.15
C SER A 540 6.27 -11.24 19.91
N GLY A 541 7.31 -12.02 20.23
CA GLY A 541 7.28 -13.48 20.10
C GLY A 541 6.41 -14.20 21.14
N GLY A 542 6.36 -13.69 22.38
CA GLY A 542 5.48 -14.22 23.41
C GLY A 542 4.01 -13.92 23.11
N VAL A 543 3.72 -12.71 22.65
CA VAL A 543 2.37 -12.34 22.18
C VAL A 543 1.96 -13.14 20.96
N SER A 544 2.83 -13.29 19.95
CA SER A 544 2.55 -14.11 18.78
C SER A 544 2.18 -15.55 19.18
N ALA A 545 2.97 -16.17 20.07
CA ALA A 545 2.66 -17.50 20.61
C ALA A 545 1.29 -17.55 21.30
N VAL A 546 0.92 -16.56 22.13
CA VAL A 546 -0.40 -16.50 22.78
C VAL A 546 -1.53 -16.31 21.77
N LYS A 547 -1.38 -15.42 20.78
CA LYS A 547 -2.36 -15.20 19.70
C LYS A 547 -2.58 -16.48 18.89
N THR A 548 -1.52 -17.17 18.49
CA THR A 548 -1.60 -18.45 17.76
C THR A 548 -2.25 -19.56 18.59
N ILE A 549 -1.88 -19.70 19.86
CA ILE A 549 -2.54 -20.66 20.77
C ILE A 549 -4.04 -20.37 20.85
N ARG A 550 -4.45 -19.11 20.98
CA ARG A 550 -5.88 -18.72 21.06
C ARG A 550 -6.64 -18.76 19.75
N LYS A 551 -5.97 -18.64 18.60
CA LYS A 551 -6.55 -18.88 17.28
C LYS A 551 -6.95 -20.36 17.12
N LYS A 552 -6.12 -21.29 17.61
CA LYS A 552 -6.32 -22.75 17.43
C LYS A 552 -6.97 -23.48 18.61
N ASN A 553 -6.89 -22.98 19.83
CA ASN A 553 -7.57 -23.58 20.98
C ASN A 553 -8.08 -22.51 21.98
N LYS A 554 -9.41 -22.40 22.05
CA LYS A 554 -10.12 -21.44 22.92
C LYS A 554 -10.27 -21.90 24.37
N LYS A 555 -10.05 -23.19 24.68
CA LYS A 555 -10.32 -23.79 26.01
C LYS A 555 -9.07 -24.08 26.85
N VAL A 556 -7.92 -24.31 26.23
CA VAL A 556 -6.63 -24.56 26.92
C VAL A 556 -6.31 -23.42 27.91
N LYS A 557 -5.81 -23.74 29.10
CA LYS A 557 -5.41 -22.71 30.07
C LYS A 557 -4.10 -22.07 29.64
N VAL A 558 -4.06 -20.73 29.56
CA VAL A 558 -2.86 -19.98 29.16
C VAL A 558 -2.53 -18.91 30.19
N THR A 559 -1.27 -18.85 30.61
CA THR A 559 -0.73 -17.77 31.45
C THR A 559 0.41 -17.08 30.71
N LEU A 560 0.32 -15.76 30.58
CA LEU A 560 1.38 -14.89 30.06
C LEU A 560 2.03 -14.16 31.23
N ILE A 561 3.36 -14.12 31.28
CA ILE A 561 4.12 -13.53 32.40
C ILE A 561 5.04 -12.44 31.85
N SER A 562 4.94 -11.22 32.38
CA SER A 562 5.81 -10.09 32.07
C SER A 562 6.51 -9.57 33.33
N GLY A 563 7.81 -9.28 33.21
CA GLY A 563 8.58 -8.63 34.29
C GLY A 563 8.36 -7.12 34.40
N GLU A 564 7.66 -6.52 33.42
CA GLU A 564 7.32 -5.09 33.34
C GLU A 564 5.91 -4.82 33.89
N ASN A 565 5.65 -3.56 34.25
CA ASN A 565 4.34 -3.11 34.73
C ASN A 565 3.36 -2.77 33.59
N HIS A 566 3.88 -2.68 32.36
CA HIS A 566 3.16 -2.19 31.19
C HIS A 566 2.47 -3.31 30.41
N MET A 567 1.48 -2.94 29.61
CA MET A 567 0.91 -3.85 28.62
C MET A 567 1.95 -4.21 27.55
N PRO A 568 1.85 -5.41 26.93
CA PRO A 568 2.78 -5.85 25.89
C PRO A 568 2.86 -4.82 24.77
N TYR A 569 4.07 -4.43 24.33
CA TYR A 569 4.24 -3.33 23.38
C TYR A 569 5.38 -3.51 22.36
N TYR A 570 5.32 -2.79 21.23
CA TYR A 570 6.35 -2.81 20.19
C TYR A 570 7.61 -2.06 20.60
N ARG A 571 8.51 -2.77 21.30
CA ARG A 571 9.84 -2.27 21.70
C ARG A 571 10.67 -1.52 20.64
N PRO A 572 10.59 -1.81 19.32
CA PRO A 572 11.27 -0.99 18.31
C PRO A 572 10.85 0.49 18.27
N TYR A 573 9.68 0.84 18.82
CA TYR A 573 9.17 2.21 18.84
C TYR A 573 9.65 3.04 20.05
N LEU A 574 10.46 2.48 20.97
CA LEU A 574 10.93 3.20 22.18
C LEU A 574 11.65 4.53 21.88
N THR A 575 12.35 4.63 20.75
CA THR A 575 12.96 5.87 20.26
C THR A 575 11.90 6.89 19.82
N LYS A 576 10.93 6.46 19.00
CA LYS A 576 9.77 7.27 18.61
C LYS A 576 8.88 7.67 19.79
N ILE A 577 8.92 6.92 20.90
CA ILE A 577 8.28 7.26 22.17
C ILE A 577 9.13 8.26 22.96
N LEU A 578 10.47 8.17 22.91
CA LEU A 578 11.35 9.18 23.52
C LEU A 578 11.18 10.57 22.87
N GLU A 579 10.94 10.62 21.55
CA GLU A 579 10.60 11.83 20.78
C GLU A 579 9.39 12.60 21.35
N ASN A 580 8.43 11.89 21.97
CA ASN A 580 7.33 12.48 22.73
C ASN A 580 6.75 11.40 23.66
N TYR A 581 7.06 11.45 24.95
CA TYR A 581 6.67 10.42 25.92
C TYR A 581 5.16 10.16 26.01
N GLU A 582 4.32 11.11 25.62
CA GLU A 582 2.86 10.92 25.66
C GLU A 582 2.42 9.79 24.70
N LYS A 583 3.29 9.45 23.74
CA LYS A 583 3.31 8.24 22.91
C LYS A 583 3.48 6.91 23.66
N VAL A 584 3.63 6.89 24.98
CA VAL A 584 3.53 5.66 25.80
C VAL A 584 2.09 5.17 25.91
N LYS A 585 1.14 6.12 25.99
CA LYS A 585 -0.21 5.92 26.56
C LYS A 585 -1.28 5.46 25.57
N ASP A 586 -0.89 5.45 24.29
CA ASP A 586 -1.46 4.36 21.70
C ASP A 586 -1.63 2.79 21.29
N PRO A 587 -2.82 2.32 20.83
CA PRO A 587 -3.01 0.87 20.65
C PRO A 587 -2.13 0.30 19.54
N GLU A 588 -1.72 1.14 18.59
CA GLU A 588 -0.78 0.79 17.52
C GLU A 588 0.59 0.36 18.08
N PHE A 589 0.96 0.78 19.30
CA PHE A 589 2.14 0.35 20.04
C PHE A 589 1.85 -0.81 21.00
N GLN A 590 0.60 -1.03 21.43
CA GLN A 590 0.23 -2.22 22.20
C GLN A 590 0.14 -3.47 21.32
N LEU A 591 0.92 -4.49 21.67
CA LEU A 591 0.83 -5.84 21.11
C LEU A 591 -0.44 -6.57 21.58
N LEU A 592 -0.94 -6.27 22.78
CA LEU A 592 -2.16 -6.78 23.40
C LEU A 592 -2.79 -5.72 24.30
N THR A 593 -4.12 -5.60 24.26
CA THR A 593 -4.94 -4.75 25.15
C THR A 593 -5.50 -5.57 26.33
N GLU A 594 -5.89 -4.90 27.43
CA GLU A 594 -6.47 -5.60 28.59
C GLU A 594 -7.82 -6.26 28.26
N LYS A 595 -8.61 -5.64 27.36
CA LYS A 595 -9.80 -6.25 26.76
C LYS A 595 -9.46 -7.58 26.06
N TRP A 596 -8.49 -7.60 25.13
CA TRP A 596 -8.18 -8.83 24.38
C TRP A 596 -7.76 -9.99 25.29
N ILE A 597 -6.97 -9.68 26.33
CA ILE A 597 -6.53 -10.64 27.35
C ILE A 597 -7.72 -11.22 28.12
N THR A 598 -8.71 -10.37 28.45
CA THR A 598 -9.95 -10.75 29.14
C THR A 598 -10.86 -11.60 28.23
N ASP A 599 -11.18 -11.10 27.04
CA ASP A 599 -12.04 -11.75 26.04
C ASP A 599 -11.51 -13.14 25.64
N ASN A 600 -10.18 -13.32 25.61
CA ASN A 600 -9.54 -14.59 25.29
C ASN A 600 -9.16 -15.40 26.55
N SER A 601 -9.62 -15.06 27.75
CA SER A 601 -9.34 -15.82 28.99
C SER A 601 -7.86 -16.17 29.16
N ILE A 602 -7.01 -15.13 29.13
CA ILE A 602 -5.57 -15.20 29.38
C ILE A 602 -5.29 -14.74 30.80
N THR A 603 -4.62 -15.56 31.62
CA THR A 603 -4.08 -15.08 32.89
C THR A 603 -2.82 -14.26 32.61
N PHE A 604 -2.89 -12.93 32.63
CA PHE A 604 -1.71 -12.08 32.49
C PHE A 604 -1.15 -11.68 33.85
N MET A 605 0.17 -11.87 34.03
CA MET A 605 0.90 -11.49 35.24
C MET A 605 1.89 -10.38 34.90
N LYS A 606 1.54 -9.12 35.21
CA LYS A 606 2.44 -7.95 35.21
C LYS A 606 3.36 -7.98 36.44
N ASN A 607 4.46 -7.24 36.44
CA ASN A 607 5.44 -7.17 37.55
C ASN A 607 5.97 -8.53 38.04
N ALA A 608 5.99 -9.55 37.17
CA ALA A 608 6.20 -10.96 37.54
C ALA A 608 7.42 -11.55 36.82
N VAL A 609 8.42 -11.97 37.59
CA VAL A 609 9.67 -12.55 37.05
C VAL A 609 9.76 -14.02 37.40
N VAL A 610 10.02 -14.87 36.40
CA VAL A 610 10.32 -16.29 36.61
C VAL A 610 11.77 -16.45 37.03
N THR A 611 12.01 -16.90 38.26
CA THR A 611 13.35 -17.00 38.87
C THR A 611 14.01 -18.36 38.63
N ASN A 612 13.20 -19.41 38.43
CA ASN A 612 13.62 -20.80 38.33
C ASN A 612 12.62 -21.68 37.55
N ILE A 613 13.09 -22.76 36.91
CA ILE A 613 12.28 -23.76 36.19
C ILE A 613 12.69 -25.16 36.67
N ASN A 614 11.80 -25.87 37.35
CA ASN A 614 12.00 -27.27 37.70
C ASN A 614 11.42 -28.18 36.61
N ARG A 615 12.27 -28.56 35.65
CA ARG A 615 11.93 -29.45 34.52
C ARG A 615 11.33 -30.79 34.97
N LYS A 616 11.87 -31.41 36.03
CA LYS A 616 11.40 -32.72 36.53
C LYS A 616 9.99 -32.66 37.11
N LYS A 617 9.65 -31.61 37.86
CA LYS A 617 8.30 -31.40 38.43
C LYS A 617 7.33 -30.68 37.47
N LYS A 618 7.83 -30.16 36.35
CA LYS A 618 7.14 -29.22 35.44
C LYS A 618 6.49 -28.06 36.20
N THR A 619 7.27 -27.41 37.05
CA THR A 619 6.86 -26.23 37.82
C THR A 619 7.85 -25.08 37.64
N ILE A 620 7.35 -23.87 37.45
CA ILE A 620 8.15 -22.64 37.52
C ILE A 620 8.01 -21.97 38.88
N GLU A 621 9.02 -21.20 39.28
CA GLU A 621 8.96 -20.26 40.40
C GLU A 621 8.80 -18.85 39.85
N VAL A 622 7.70 -18.17 40.22
CA VAL A 622 7.37 -16.80 39.82
C VAL A 622 7.43 -15.91 41.05
N ARG A 623 8.02 -14.72 40.93
CA ARG A 623 8.08 -13.72 42.01
C ARG A 623 7.50 -12.41 41.50
N THR A 624 6.47 -11.91 42.18
CA THR A 624 5.75 -10.68 41.81
C THR A 624 6.22 -9.47 42.63
N ARG A 625 5.97 -8.26 42.11
CA ARG A 625 6.04 -6.99 42.87
C ARG A 625 4.64 -6.35 42.89
N GLU A 626 3.82 -6.62 43.93
CA GLU A 626 2.81 -5.71 44.55
C GLU A 626 1.73 -6.43 45.40
N LYS A 627 0.89 -5.64 46.10
CA LYS A 627 -0.19 -6.06 47.01
C LYS A 627 -1.58 -5.61 46.49
N GLU A 628 -2.04 -6.10 45.35
CA GLU A 628 -3.43 -5.88 44.91
C GLU A 628 -4.22 -7.17 44.69
N SER A 629 -5.54 -7.07 44.78
CA SER A 629 -6.44 -8.19 45.05
C SER A 629 -6.80 -8.98 43.80
N ILE A 630 -5.97 -9.99 43.47
CA ILE A 630 -6.37 -11.09 42.59
C ILE A 630 -7.60 -11.79 43.22
N ASN A 631 -8.63 -12.01 42.41
CA ASN A 631 -9.95 -12.53 42.80
C ASN A 631 -9.92 -13.67 43.83
N LYS A 632 -10.80 -13.55 44.84
CA LYS A 632 -10.96 -14.41 46.04
C LYS A 632 -10.65 -15.91 45.85
N LYS A 633 -9.37 -16.30 46.01
CA LYS A 633 -9.01 -17.71 46.36
C LYS A 633 -7.63 -17.98 46.99
N PHE A 634 -6.75 -16.99 47.15
CA PHE A 634 -5.44 -17.19 47.79
C PHE A 634 -5.06 -16.03 48.72
N THR A 635 -4.70 -16.36 49.96
CA THR A 635 -4.30 -15.43 51.02
C THR A 635 -2.83 -15.00 50.84
N LEU A 636 -2.46 -13.77 51.24
CA LEU A 636 -1.16 -13.15 50.91
C LEU A 636 -0.20 -13.02 52.11
N SER A 637 1.11 -13.14 51.87
CA SER A 637 2.15 -12.68 52.80
C SER A 637 3.48 -12.36 52.10
N THR A 638 3.80 -11.07 51.95
CA THR A 638 5.15 -10.50 51.69
C THR A 638 6.06 -11.23 50.68
N SER A 639 6.20 -10.66 49.48
CA SER A 639 7.11 -11.14 48.40
C SER A 639 6.82 -12.58 47.96
N ASN A 640 5.54 -12.91 47.76
CA ASN A 640 5.05 -14.23 47.33
C ASN A 640 5.90 -14.83 46.19
N LYS A 641 6.65 -15.90 46.52
CA LYS A 641 7.10 -16.88 45.53
C LYS A 641 5.92 -17.79 45.21
N ILE A 642 5.43 -17.72 43.98
CA ILE A 642 4.30 -18.52 43.48
C ILE A 642 4.87 -19.65 42.63
N HIS A 643 4.53 -20.89 42.98
CA HIS A 643 4.85 -22.05 42.14
C HIS A 643 3.69 -22.33 41.19
N LEU A 644 3.94 -22.23 39.88
CA LEU A 644 2.96 -22.57 38.85
C LEU A 644 3.38 -23.86 38.13
N GLN A 645 2.46 -24.82 38.07
CA GLN A 645 2.64 -26.04 37.27
C GLN A 645 2.31 -25.75 35.80
N TYR A 646 3.05 -26.36 34.87
CA TYR A 646 2.83 -26.25 33.44
C TYR A 646 2.76 -27.63 32.78
N THR A 647 2.01 -27.75 31.69
CA THR A 647 2.08 -28.93 30.80
C THR A 647 3.03 -28.69 29.63
N LYS A 648 3.11 -27.44 29.15
CA LYS A 648 4.14 -26.91 28.24
C LYS A 648 4.55 -25.49 28.65
N LEU A 649 5.79 -25.12 28.39
CA LEU A 649 6.36 -23.79 28.69
C LEU A 649 6.92 -23.18 27.40
N ILE A 650 6.75 -21.88 27.20
CA ILE A 650 7.36 -21.11 26.10
C ILE A 650 8.21 -19.99 26.69
N LEU A 651 9.51 -19.98 26.37
CA LEU A 651 10.46 -18.96 26.78
C LEU A 651 10.58 -17.89 25.69
N ALA A 652 9.95 -16.74 25.92
CA ALA A 652 9.99 -15.55 25.08
C ALA A 652 10.74 -14.41 25.79
N THR A 653 11.79 -14.75 26.55
CA THR A 653 12.54 -13.85 27.44
C THR A 653 13.25 -12.71 26.70
N GLY A 654 13.42 -12.83 25.39
CA GLY A 654 13.90 -11.75 24.53
C GLY A 654 15.37 -11.41 24.74
N SER A 655 15.68 -10.14 24.95
CA SER A 655 17.04 -9.61 24.91
C SER A 655 17.27 -8.47 25.91
N ASN A 656 18.48 -8.40 26.46
CA ASN A 656 18.96 -7.37 27.36
C ASN A 656 19.81 -6.33 26.61
N GLN A 657 19.92 -5.13 27.18
CA GLN A 657 20.80 -4.08 26.68
C GLN A 657 22.28 -4.38 26.95
N ARG A 658 23.15 -4.02 26.00
CA ARG A 658 24.60 -3.98 26.22
C ARG A 658 24.96 -2.73 27.02
N LEU A 659 25.57 -2.94 28.19
CA LEU A 659 26.26 -1.92 28.97
C LEU A 659 27.76 -2.27 29.02
N PRO A 660 28.67 -1.32 29.32
CA PRO A 660 30.09 -1.63 29.55
C PRO A 660 30.31 -2.43 30.87
N GLU A 661 31.56 -2.70 31.25
CA GLU A 661 31.87 -3.19 32.60
C GLU A 661 31.67 -2.12 33.69
N GLU A 662 31.17 -2.52 34.87
CA GLU A 662 30.98 -1.64 36.05
C GLU A 662 32.24 -0.84 36.46
N LYS A 663 33.43 -1.35 36.15
CA LYS A 663 34.71 -0.67 36.44
C LYS A 663 34.89 0.62 35.63
N THR A 664 34.26 0.69 34.46
CA THR A 664 34.35 1.82 33.50
C THR A 664 33.41 2.97 33.92
N TYR A 665 32.29 2.66 34.58
CA TYR A 665 31.35 3.63 35.13
C TYR A 665 31.09 3.34 36.61
N LEU A 666 31.82 4.03 37.50
CA LEU A 666 31.66 3.87 38.94
C LEU A 666 30.22 4.17 39.41
N ILE A 667 29.48 3.10 39.66
CA ILE A 667 28.22 3.06 40.40
C ILE A 667 28.54 3.12 41.91
N PRO A 668 27.94 4.02 42.71
CA PRO A 668 28.21 4.11 44.14
C PRO A 668 27.73 2.89 44.93
N LYS A 669 28.65 2.19 45.60
CA LYS A 669 28.32 1.15 46.58
C LYS A 669 27.76 1.75 47.88
N MET A 670 26.47 2.06 47.90
CA MET A 670 25.75 2.47 49.11
C MET A 670 24.40 1.75 49.34
N LEU A 671 24.40 0.42 49.21
CA LEU A 671 23.47 -0.44 49.96
C LEU A 671 24.18 -1.73 50.42
N SER A 672 23.82 -2.23 51.61
CA SER A 672 24.34 -3.46 52.24
C SER A 672 25.86 -3.55 52.51
N LYS A 673 26.36 -2.86 53.53
CA LYS A 673 27.66 -3.19 54.19
C LYS A 673 27.54 -4.34 55.22
N LYS A 674 26.43 -5.08 55.23
CA LYS A 674 26.14 -6.25 56.09
C LYS A 674 25.64 -7.42 55.20
N LYS A 675 26.06 -8.65 55.54
CA LYS A 675 25.85 -9.93 54.82
C LYS A 675 26.63 -10.15 53.51
N LYS A 676 27.97 -10.31 53.63
CA LYS A 676 28.75 -11.14 52.69
C LYS A 676 28.52 -12.64 52.99
N LYS A 677 27.63 -13.30 52.24
CA LYS A 677 27.66 -14.73 51.86
C LYS A 677 26.46 -15.01 50.96
N ASN A 678 26.66 -15.84 49.94
CA ASN A 678 25.67 -16.25 48.92
C ASN A 678 25.08 -15.09 48.09
N ILE A 679 25.71 -14.78 46.95
CA ILE A 679 25.09 -14.03 45.85
C ILE A 679 25.16 -14.90 44.59
N VAL A 680 24.12 -15.71 44.39
CA VAL A 680 23.82 -16.40 43.13
C VAL A 680 22.31 -16.28 42.90
N ASP A 681 21.82 -15.05 42.73
CA ASP A 681 20.42 -14.84 42.40
C ASP A 681 20.19 -13.64 41.47
N ASN A 682 19.70 -13.94 40.26
CA ASN A 682 19.22 -12.94 39.30
C ASN A 682 17.84 -12.45 39.77
N THR A 683 17.83 -11.60 40.79
CA THR A 683 16.62 -10.96 41.33
C THR A 683 16.87 -9.49 41.57
N LEU A 684 15.96 -8.63 41.07
CA LEU A 684 16.01 -7.17 41.23
C LEU A 684 17.26 -6.53 40.62
N ASN A 685 17.19 -6.25 39.32
CA ASN A 685 17.51 -4.88 38.95
C ASN A 685 16.28 -4.02 39.30
N GLU A 686 16.52 -3.08 40.19
CA GLU A 686 15.81 -1.81 40.26
C GLU A 686 16.27 -0.94 39.07
N GLY A 687 15.59 0.18 38.79
CA GLY A 687 16.00 1.09 37.71
C GLY A 687 17.45 1.53 37.89
N THR A 688 18.24 1.61 36.81
CA THR A 688 19.70 1.82 36.87
C THR A 688 20.14 3.24 37.28
N SER A 689 19.24 4.01 37.89
CA SER A 689 19.47 5.32 38.53
C SER A 689 20.43 5.22 39.74
N SER A 690 21.72 5.09 39.43
CA SER A 690 22.83 5.16 40.40
C SER A 690 23.89 6.21 40.02
N LYS A 691 23.70 6.86 38.88
CA LYS A 691 24.02 8.28 38.66
C LYS A 691 22.75 8.94 38.14
N LYS A 692 22.46 10.17 38.58
CA LYS A 692 21.17 10.83 38.33
C LYS A 692 20.83 11.05 36.85
N ASN A 693 21.81 10.96 35.95
CA ASN A 693 21.73 11.41 34.55
C ASN A 693 22.29 10.40 33.53
N VAL A 694 22.29 9.10 33.86
CA VAL A 694 22.91 8.06 33.01
C VAL A 694 21.91 6.93 32.81
N PHE A 695 21.44 6.76 31.57
CA PHE A 695 20.27 5.95 31.26
C PHE A 695 20.54 4.78 30.30
N GLY A 696 19.78 3.71 30.49
CA GLY A 696 19.55 2.69 29.47
C GLY A 696 18.53 3.17 28.43
N LEU A 697 18.19 2.29 27.48
CA LEU A 697 17.09 2.47 26.55
C LEU A 697 16.63 1.09 26.07
N ARG A 698 15.80 0.40 26.87
CA ARG A 698 15.42 -0.99 26.63
C ARG A 698 13.95 -1.30 26.89
N THR A 699 13.39 -0.66 27.90
CA THR A 699 12.05 -0.81 28.48
C THR A 699 11.27 0.51 28.33
N LEU A 700 9.98 0.49 28.65
CA LEU A 700 9.15 1.70 28.68
C LEU A 700 9.52 2.59 29.88
N ASP A 701 9.91 1.97 30.99
CA ASP A 701 10.38 2.63 32.21
C ASP A 701 11.67 3.43 31.97
N ASP A 702 12.63 2.92 31.18
CA ASP A 702 13.83 3.68 30.78
C ASP A 702 13.47 5.00 30.07
N VAL A 703 12.45 4.96 29.19
CA VAL A 703 12.02 6.15 28.42
C VAL A 703 11.33 7.16 29.32
N ASP A 704 10.59 6.71 30.34
CA ASP A 704 10.01 7.58 31.36
C ASP A 704 11.10 8.23 32.23
N GLU A 705 12.07 7.45 32.71
CA GLU A 705 13.23 7.97 33.46
C GLU A 705 13.99 9.05 32.68
N ILE A 706 14.29 8.81 31.40
CA ILE A 706 14.94 9.80 30.52
C ILE A 706 14.06 11.04 30.34
N ASN A 707 12.78 10.87 29.98
CA ASN A 707 11.92 11.99 29.62
C ASN A 707 11.63 12.89 30.82
N THR A 708 11.37 12.27 31.98
CA THR A 708 11.24 12.93 33.27
C THR A 708 12.53 13.65 33.65
N TYR A 709 13.71 13.05 33.44
CA TYR A 709 14.98 13.73 33.71
C TYR A 709 15.20 14.98 32.84
N ILE A 710 15.01 14.89 31.51
CA ILE A 710 15.21 16.03 30.61
C ILE A 710 14.29 17.19 31.00
N LYS A 711 13.00 16.90 31.26
CA LYS A 711 12.00 17.90 31.68
C LYS A 711 12.32 18.55 33.02
N LEU A 712 12.72 17.77 34.04
CA LEU A 712 12.97 18.29 35.38
C LEU A 712 14.26 19.12 35.50
N ASN A 713 15.20 18.96 34.56
CA ASN A 713 16.52 19.62 34.59
C ASN A 713 16.76 20.57 33.40
N ASP A 714 15.73 20.86 32.59
CA ASP A 714 15.77 21.64 31.34
C ASP A 714 16.98 21.32 30.43
N SER A 715 17.29 20.03 30.29
CA SER A 715 18.54 19.57 29.66
C SER A 715 18.63 19.97 28.18
N LYS A 716 19.76 20.57 27.77
CA LYS A 716 20.02 21.02 26.39
C LYS A 716 21.07 20.17 25.67
N SER A 717 21.76 19.27 26.38
CA SER A 717 22.93 18.56 25.87
C SER A 717 22.97 17.09 26.27
N ALA A 718 23.13 16.19 25.30
CA ALA A 718 23.12 14.74 25.51
C ALA A 718 24.29 14.00 24.83
N ILE A 719 24.84 13.00 25.51
CA ILE A 719 25.77 12.02 24.94
C ILE A 719 25.02 10.72 24.59
N VAL A 720 25.08 10.29 23.33
CA VAL A 720 24.57 8.98 22.89
C VAL A 720 25.74 8.03 22.65
N LEU A 721 25.75 6.90 23.37
CA LEU A 721 26.84 5.92 23.31
C LEU A 721 26.46 4.73 22.41
N GLY A 722 27.08 4.67 21.24
CA GLY A 722 26.86 3.68 20.19
C GLY A 722 26.09 4.26 19.01
N CYS A 723 26.70 4.27 17.83
CA CYS A 723 26.07 4.74 16.58
C CYS A 723 25.54 3.57 15.73
N GLY A 724 24.93 2.57 16.38
CA GLY A 724 24.16 1.52 15.72
C GLY A 724 22.73 1.99 15.38
N PRO A 725 21.86 1.10 14.87
CA PRO A 725 20.45 1.41 14.56
C PRO A 725 19.72 2.20 15.64
N LEU A 726 19.67 1.64 16.86
CA LEU A 726 19.07 2.25 18.05
C LEU A 726 19.69 3.62 18.35
N GLY A 727 20.99 3.78 18.16
CA GLY A 727 21.71 5.04 18.39
C GLY A 727 21.30 6.12 17.38
N ILE A 728 21.26 5.79 16.10
CA ILE A 728 20.84 6.70 15.01
C ILE A 728 19.41 7.21 15.29
N GLU A 729 18.49 6.31 15.63
CA GLU A 729 17.12 6.66 15.99
C GLU A 729 17.03 7.44 17.31
N THR A 730 17.88 7.15 18.30
CA THR A 730 17.95 7.91 19.57
C THR A 730 18.40 9.35 19.33
N ILE A 731 19.43 9.55 18.49
CA ILE A 731 19.95 10.88 18.15
C ILE A 731 18.88 11.72 17.44
N ASP A 732 18.19 11.15 16.44
CA ASP A 732 17.09 11.81 15.73
C ASP A 732 15.93 12.16 16.68
N SER A 733 15.58 11.24 17.59
CA SER A 733 14.51 11.42 18.57
C SER A 733 14.84 12.51 19.60
N LEU A 734 16.09 12.56 20.10
CA LEU A 734 16.56 13.61 21.00
C LEU A 734 16.62 14.99 20.32
N GLN A 735 17.03 15.06 19.05
CA GLN A 735 17.05 16.32 18.30
C GLN A 735 15.63 16.89 18.17
N LYS A 736 14.65 16.03 17.83
CA LYS A 736 13.24 16.41 17.78
C LYS A 736 12.63 16.72 19.15
N PHE A 737 13.14 16.12 20.23
CA PHE A 737 12.76 16.46 21.61
C PHE A 737 13.25 17.85 22.03
N GLY A 738 14.13 18.49 21.26
CA GLY A 738 14.69 19.82 21.57
C GLY A 738 16.04 19.79 22.28
N ILE A 739 16.77 18.66 22.27
CA ILE A 739 18.17 18.65 22.71
C ILE A 739 19.03 19.33 21.64
N GLU A 740 19.50 20.54 21.94
CA GLU A 740 20.31 21.38 21.06
C GLU A 740 21.68 20.77 20.74
N ARG A 741 22.36 20.21 21.75
CA ARG A 741 23.77 19.76 21.65
C ARG A 741 23.87 18.24 21.82
N ILE A 742 23.93 17.52 20.71
CA ILE A 742 24.04 16.05 20.73
C ILE A 742 25.43 15.59 20.28
N TYR A 743 26.07 14.82 21.15
CA TYR A 743 27.37 14.19 20.91
C TYR A 743 27.17 12.68 20.79
N ALA A 744 27.44 12.08 19.63
CA ALA A 744 27.32 10.64 19.45
C ALA A 744 28.70 9.98 19.33
N ILE A 745 28.94 8.95 20.15
CA ILE A 745 30.26 8.35 20.35
C ILE A 745 30.19 6.86 20.02
N ASN A 746 31.09 6.37 19.16
CA ASN A 746 31.12 4.98 18.73
C ASN A 746 32.54 4.43 18.78
N SER A 747 32.73 3.23 19.35
CA SER A 747 34.04 2.55 19.35
C SER A 747 34.50 2.14 17.96
N ASN A 748 33.57 2.00 17.01
CA ASN A 748 33.87 1.67 15.63
C ASN A 748 34.08 2.98 14.84
N LYS A 749 35.03 2.97 13.89
CA LYS A 749 35.36 4.12 13.03
C LYS A 749 34.25 4.50 12.02
N THR A 750 33.16 3.73 11.95
CA THR A 750 32.00 3.98 11.08
C THR A 750 30.68 3.89 11.84
N ILE A 751 29.67 4.58 11.33
CA ILE A 751 28.28 4.56 11.81
C ILE A 751 27.53 3.34 11.22
N ALA A 752 26.59 2.74 11.97
CA ALA A 752 25.78 1.58 11.53
C ALA A 752 26.56 0.36 10.96
N SER A 753 27.84 0.18 11.32
CA SER A 753 28.81 -0.78 10.76
C SER A 753 28.50 -2.30 10.88
N SER A 754 27.26 -2.67 11.21
CA SER A 754 26.73 -4.05 11.22
C SER A 754 25.47 -4.20 10.35
N ARG A 755 25.07 -3.12 9.67
CA ARG A 755 23.90 -3.01 8.78
C ARG A 755 24.19 -2.21 7.50
N LEU A 756 25.32 -1.54 7.42
CA LEU A 756 25.83 -0.82 6.25
C LEU A 756 27.29 -1.20 6.00
N ASP A 757 27.72 -1.02 4.75
CA ASP A 757 29.13 -1.04 4.35
C ASP A 757 29.80 0.32 4.60
N SER A 758 31.08 0.46 4.25
CA SER A 758 31.85 1.70 4.46
C SER A 758 31.22 2.92 3.79
N ILE A 759 30.77 2.78 2.54
CA ILE A 759 30.23 3.88 1.73
C ILE A 759 28.82 4.28 2.23
N GLY A 760 27.94 3.31 2.47
CA GLY A 760 26.65 3.59 3.10
C GLY A 760 26.79 4.22 4.49
N SER A 761 27.82 3.82 5.25
CA SER A 761 28.16 4.48 6.52
C SER A 761 28.54 5.95 6.32
N GLN A 762 29.41 6.27 5.36
CA GLN A 762 29.82 7.66 5.04
C GLN A 762 28.63 8.53 4.62
N VAL A 763 27.69 8.00 3.85
CA VAL A 763 26.45 8.72 3.46
C VAL A 763 25.61 9.06 4.70
N VAL A 764 25.38 8.10 5.60
CA VAL A 764 24.68 8.38 6.88
C VAL A 764 25.47 9.36 7.75
N GLU A 765 26.79 9.26 7.78
CA GLU A 765 27.65 10.19 8.52
C GLU A 765 27.52 11.63 8.02
N LYS A 766 27.47 11.83 6.69
CA LYS A 766 27.23 13.12 6.03
C LYS A 766 25.85 13.69 6.39
N ILE A 767 24.81 12.84 6.39
CA ILE A 767 23.43 13.20 6.79
C ILE A 767 23.39 13.68 8.25
N VAL A 768 24.00 12.92 9.16
CA VAL A 768 24.01 13.23 10.61
C VAL A 768 24.83 14.49 10.90
N LYS A 769 26.01 14.66 10.27
CA LYS A 769 26.82 15.89 10.38
C LYS A 769 26.07 17.12 9.85
N LYS A 770 25.34 17.00 8.73
CA LYS A 770 24.52 18.10 8.17
C LYS A 770 23.36 18.53 9.09
N LYS A 771 22.98 17.69 10.05
CA LYS A 771 21.99 18.00 11.11
C LYS A 771 22.62 18.61 12.37
N GLY A 772 23.90 19.00 12.33
CA GLY A 772 24.60 19.68 13.45
C GLY A 772 25.08 18.74 14.57
N ILE A 773 24.89 17.43 14.43
CA ILE A 773 25.27 16.44 15.45
C ILE A 773 26.76 16.14 15.37
N LYS A 774 27.45 16.16 16.51
CA LYS A 774 28.90 15.94 16.58
C LYS A 774 29.22 14.45 16.77
N LEU A 775 30.02 13.90 15.86
CA LEU A 775 30.33 12.48 15.80
C LEU A 775 31.77 12.19 16.23
N PHE A 776 31.92 11.24 17.15
CA PHE A 776 33.20 10.72 17.63
C PHE A 776 33.29 9.22 17.31
N LEU A 777 33.70 8.89 16.08
CA LEU A 777 33.79 7.51 15.56
C LEU A 777 35.21 6.96 15.71
N GLY A 778 35.34 5.75 16.29
CA GLY A 778 36.59 5.15 16.76
C GLY A 778 36.90 5.40 18.24
N TYR A 779 36.04 6.14 18.97
CA TYR A 779 36.32 6.66 20.31
C TYR A 779 35.70 5.77 21.38
N GLN A 780 36.39 5.64 22.53
CA GLN A 780 35.92 4.81 23.64
C GLN A 780 35.71 5.62 24.93
N LEU A 781 34.56 5.40 25.58
CA LEU A 781 34.29 5.93 26.91
C LEU A 781 35.26 5.30 27.92
N ILE A 782 36.16 6.09 28.49
CA ILE A 782 37.01 5.63 29.61
C ILE A 782 36.24 5.74 30.92
N LYS A 783 35.60 6.90 31.15
CA LYS A 783 35.06 7.23 32.47
C LYS A 783 34.04 8.36 32.46
N ILE A 784 32.92 8.10 33.13
CA ILE A 784 31.93 9.10 33.54
C ILE A 784 32.35 9.64 34.91
N LEU A 785 32.46 10.97 35.07
CA LEU A 785 32.78 11.61 36.36
C LEU A 785 31.48 11.99 37.11
N ASP A 786 31.60 12.78 38.16
CA ASP A 786 30.50 13.29 38.99
C ASP A 786 30.86 14.71 39.47
N ASN A 787 29.86 15.56 39.69
CA ASN A 787 29.97 17.01 39.93
C ASN A 787 30.87 17.38 41.12
N LYS A 788 31.04 16.49 42.10
CA LYS A 788 31.94 16.71 43.25
C LYS A 788 33.43 16.53 42.93
N THR A 789 33.77 16.06 41.74
CA THR A 789 35.15 15.80 41.31
C THR A 789 35.80 17.10 40.82
N LYS A 790 36.72 17.71 41.58
CA LYS A 790 37.45 18.93 41.14
C LYS A 790 38.21 18.67 39.82
N THR A 791 37.61 19.05 38.70
CA THR A 791 38.03 18.72 37.33
C THR A 791 39.47 19.12 37.06
N SER A 792 39.87 20.30 37.55
CA SER A 792 41.22 20.84 37.43
C SER A 792 42.32 19.96 38.04
N LYS A 793 42.06 19.22 39.12
CA LYS A 793 43.03 18.24 39.67
C LYS A 793 43.12 17.00 38.78
N LEU A 794 42.00 16.54 38.21
CA LEU A 794 41.99 15.37 37.32
C LEU A 794 42.65 15.68 35.97
N GLN A 795 42.30 16.82 35.36
CA GLN A 795 42.91 17.33 34.12
C GLN A 795 44.44 17.50 34.28
N LYS A 796 44.91 18.12 35.38
CA LYS A 796 46.35 18.21 35.69
C LYS A 796 47.03 16.84 35.88
N LYS A 797 46.32 15.83 36.38
CA LYS A 797 46.84 14.45 36.47
C LYS A 797 46.86 13.74 35.12
N MET A 798 45.86 13.94 34.26
CA MET A 798 45.78 13.30 32.94
C MET A 798 46.71 13.94 31.90
N LYS A 799 47.00 15.25 32.00
CA LYS A 799 48.06 15.92 31.22
C LYS A 799 49.47 15.40 31.50
N LYS A 800 49.67 14.56 32.53
CA LYS A 800 50.92 13.81 32.76
C LYS A 800 50.91 12.37 32.19
N LYS A 801 49.79 11.92 31.60
CA LYS A 801 49.62 10.55 31.09
C LYS A 801 49.28 10.47 29.60
N PHE A 802 48.67 11.51 29.04
CA PHE A 802 48.30 11.57 27.62
C PHE A 802 49.01 12.76 26.95
N ALA A 803 49.54 12.56 25.74
CA ALA A 803 50.29 13.57 25.01
C ALA A 803 49.40 14.75 24.56
N LYS A 804 48.12 14.48 24.29
CA LYS A 804 47.10 15.49 23.99
C LYS A 804 45.92 15.35 24.95
N VAL A 805 45.46 16.48 25.50
CA VAL A 805 44.28 16.56 26.37
C VAL A 805 43.46 17.77 25.95
N ASN A 806 42.40 17.51 25.19
CA ASN A 806 41.51 18.51 24.62
C ASN A 806 40.21 18.63 25.45
N VAL A 807 39.60 19.82 25.41
CA VAL A 807 38.29 20.09 26.02
C VAL A 807 37.44 20.74 24.93
N ASP A 808 36.23 20.24 24.72
CA ASP A 808 35.37 20.68 23.62
C ASP A 808 34.64 22.00 23.95
N ASN A 809 35.42 23.08 24.09
CA ASN A 809 34.96 24.41 24.47
C ASN A 809 34.37 25.15 23.26
N ASP A 810 33.06 25.00 23.03
CA ASP A 810 32.32 26.01 22.27
C ASP A 810 32.22 27.32 23.09
N LYS A 811 32.18 28.48 22.42
CA LYS A 811 32.40 29.79 23.04
C LYS A 811 31.31 30.21 24.03
N GLN A 812 30.15 29.57 24.00
CA GLN A 812 29.04 29.85 24.93
C GLN A 812 29.24 29.20 26.31
N THR A 813 29.89 28.03 26.38
CA THR A 813 29.99 27.17 27.57
C THR A 813 30.68 27.84 28.77
N ALA A 814 31.48 28.88 28.52
CA ALA A 814 32.19 29.64 29.56
C ALA A 814 31.26 30.30 30.60
N LYS A 815 29.97 30.54 30.29
CA LYS A 815 28.99 31.13 31.22
C LYS A 815 28.25 30.11 32.08
N ASP A 816 28.16 28.86 31.65
CA ASP A 816 27.36 27.82 32.34
C ASP A 816 28.10 27.12 33.49
N LEU A 817 29.41 27.40 33.65
CA LEU A 817 30.28 26.92 34.74
C LEU A 817 29.80 27.27 36.17
N ALA A 818 28.77 28.10 36.32
CA ALA A 818 28.09 28.37 37.59
C ALA A 818 26.93 27.42 37.92
N LYS A 819 26.48 26.55 36.98
CA LYS A 819 25.26 25.75 37.09
C LYS A 819 25.44 24.21 37.07
N GLY A 820 26.66 23.72 37.29
CA GLY A 820 26.88 22.35 37.79
C GLY A 820 26.53 21.20 36.84
N ILE A 821 26.96 21.29 35.58
CA ILE A 821 26.79 20.23 34.57
C ILE A 821 27.86 19.13 34.73
N ALA A 822 27.61 17.92 34.21
CA ALA A 822 28.46 16.74 34.40
C ALA A 822 29.52 16.60 33.30
N ILE A 823 30.80 16.73 33.67
CA ILE A 823 31.96 16.62 32.76
C ILE A 823 32.43 15.16 32.63
N GLN A 824 32.73 14.69 31.42
CA GLN A 824 33.04 13.29 31.11
C GLN A 824 34.23 13.15 30.18
N SER A 825 34.95 12.01 30.22
CA SER A 825 36.24 11.84 29.53
C SER A 825 36.28 10.61 28.62
N ILE A 826 36.66 10.83 27.36
CA ILE A 826 36.59 9.88 26.24
C ILE A 826 37.98 9.78 25.58
N LYS A 827 38.44 8.56 25.28
CA LYS A 827 39.71 8.30 24.59
C LYS A 827 39.49 8.32 23.08
N ILE A 828 40.46 8.85 22.34
CA ILE A 828 40.54 8.66 20.88
C ILE A 828 41.30 7.36 20.60
N ASP A 829 42.55 7.33 21.07
CA ASP A 829 43.48 6.22 20.96
C ASP A 829 44.53 6.38 22.10
N GLU A 830 45.57 5.55 22.16
CA GLU A 830 46.55 5.46 23.25
C GLU A 830 47.00 6.80 23.87
N ASN A 831 47.19 7.84 23.05
CA ASN A 831 47.83 9.11 23.42
C ASN A 831 46.92 10.34 23.57
N GLU A 832 45.61 10.26 23.29
CA GLU A 832 44.71 11.44 23.31
C GLU A 832 43.39 11.25 24.08
N LEU A 833 43.03 12.28 24.85
CA LEU A 833 41.86 12.35 25.72
C LEU A 833 41.04 13.62 25.44
N ILE A 834 39.74 13.46 25.17
CA ILE A 834 38.78 14.56 25.06
C ILE A 834 37.90 14.61 26.31
N PHE A 835 37.65 15.81 26.82
CA PHE A 835 36.56 16.09 27.76
C PHE A 835 35.35 16.69 27.04
N ILE A 836 34.18 16.09 27.26
CA ILE A 836 32.87 16.58 26.81
C ILE A 836 31.99 16.80 28.05
N GLU A 837 31.22 17.88 28.05
CA GLU A 837 30.28 18.25 29.10
C GLU A 837 28.84 18.07 28.59
N SER A 838 27.98 17.44 29.39
CA SER A 838 26.62 17.10 28.96
C SER A 838 25.69 16.83 30.14
N ASP A 839 24.42 17.22 29.98
CA ASP A 839 23.39 17.09 31.01
C ASP A 839 22.99 15.63 31.27
N LEU A 840 22.99 14.76 30.23
CA LEU A 840 22.65 13.33 30.34
C LEU A 840 23.42 12.42 29.36
N ILE A 841 23.49 11.13 29.69
CA ILE A 841 23.97 10.06 28.80
C ILE A 841 22.83 9.07 28.52
N ILE A 842 22.73 8.62 27.27
CA ILE A 842 21.95 7.43 26.90
C ILE A 842 22.87 6.36 26.30
N PHE A 843 22.85 5.16 26.87
CA PHE A 843 23.47 4.00 26.23
C PHE A 843 22.58 3.49 25.08
N ALA A 844 23.16 3.32 23.88
CA ALA A 844 22.50 2.80 22.69
C ALA A 844 23.30 1.67 22.00
N LEU A 845 24.16 0.98 22.77
CA LEU A 845 25.15 -0.03 22.35
C LEU A 845 24.56 -1.35 21.77
N GLY A 846 23.25 -1.40 21.53
CA GLY A 846 22.53 -2.59 21.05
C GLY A 846 22.20 -3.61 22.16
N VAL A 847 21.74 -4.80 21.76
CA VAL A 847 21.18 -5.83 22.66
C VAL A 847 21.86 -7.20 22.52
N PHE A 848 21.66 -8.09 23.49
CA PHE A 848 22.04 -9.50 23.48
C PHE A 848 20.96 -10.40 24.10
N SER A 849 20.94 -11.68 23.74
CA SER A 849 19.89 -12.66 24.10
C SER A 849 19.81 -12.97 25.60
N GLU A 850 18.63 -12.87 26.22
CA GLU A 850 18.42 -13.25 27.62
C GLU A 850 18.29 -14.78 27.76
N THR A 851 19.37 -15.41 28.24
CA THR A 851 19.57 -16.87 28.32
C THR A 851 19.74 -17.40 29.74
N SER A 852 19.76 -16.55 30.76
CA SER A 852 20.09 -16.91 32.15
C SER A 852 19.08 -17.88 32.77
N LEU A 853 17.78 -17.70 32.50
CA LEU A 853 16.73 -18.61 32.99
C LEU A 853 16.86 -20.01 32.36
N ALA A 854 17.18 -20.07 31.06
CA ALA A 854 17.43 -21.33 30.36
C ALA A 854 18.72 -22.03 30.86
N LYS A 855 19.78 -21.25 31.14
CA LYS A 855 21.02 -21.74 31.76
C LYS A 855 20.78 -22.30 33.17
N LYS A 856 20.03 -21.59 34.03
CA LYS A 856 19.56 -22.11 35.34
C LYS A 856 18.79 -23.43 35.19
N ALA A 857 17.92 -23.52 34.18
CA ALA A 857 17.13 -24.72 33.85
C ALA A 857 17.95 -25.86 33.19
N LYS A 858 19.26 -25.68 32.96
CA LYS A 858 20.13 -26.64 32.24
C LYS A 858 19.61 -26.98 30.84
N LEU A 859 19.08 -25.99 30.11
CA LEU A 859 18.79 -26.07 28.68
C LEU A 859 20.02 -25.71 27.86
N ASN A 860 20.05 -26.14 26.59
CA ASN A 860 21.18 -25.88 25.70
C ASN A 860 21.18 -24.41 25.27
N THR A 861 22.30 -23.70 25.46
CA THR A 861 22.43 -22.28 25.12
C THR A 861 23.83 -21.94 24.61
N ASN A 862 23.93 -21.02 23.66
CA ASN A 862 25.18 -20.44 23.17
C ASN A 862 25.05 -18.89 23.12
N LYS A 863 24.88 -18.29 21.93
CA LYS A 863 24.48 -16.89 21.72
C LYS A 863 22.99 -16.68 22.00
N GLY A 864 22.19 -17.74 21.95
CA GLY A 864 20.79 -17.80 22.36
C GLY A 864 20.43 -19.15 23.00
N ILE A 865 19.14 -19.37 23.28
CA ILE A 865 18.55 -20.66 23.65
C ILE A 865 18.48 -21.51 22.39
N ILE A 866 19.19 -22.63 22.35
CA ILE A 866 19.27 -23.46 21.15
C ILE A 866 17.94 -24.20 20.96
N VAL A 867 17.35 -24.05 19.78
CA VAL A 867 16.07 -24.67 19.40
C VAL A 867 16.13 -25.41 18.06
N ASP A 868 15.25 -26.39 17.88
CA ASP A 868 15.00 -27.05 16.59
C ASP A 868 14.06 -26.22 15.68
N ASN A 869 13.72 -26.76 14.50
CA ASN A 869 12.81 -26.09 13.57
C ASN A 869 11.33 -26.10 14.01
N LYS A 870 10.99 -26.68 15.15
CA LYS A 870 9.69 -26.55 15.83
C LYS A 870 9.76 -25.62 17.05
N MET A 871 10.86 -24.86 17.18
CA MET A 871 11.13 -23.98 18.33
C MET A 871 11.25 -24.73 19.66
N GLN A 872 11.45 -26.04 19.64
CA GLN A 872 11.61 -26.88 20.83
C GLN A 872 13.05 -26.81 21.34
N THR A 873 13.22 -26.67 22.65
CA THR A 873 14.54 -26.66 23.31
C THR A 873 15.05 -28.09 23.56
N SER A 874 16.16 -28.25 24.30
CA SER A 874 16.59 -29.56 24.83
C SER A 874 15.70 -30.13 25.95
N ASP A 875 14.44 -29.68 26.04
CA ASP A 875 13.35 -30.31 26.79
C ASP A 875 12.06 -30.36 25.94
N PRO A 876 11.47 -31.53 25.67
CA PRO A 876 10.22 -31.66 24.89
C PRO A 876 8.96 -31.02 25.51
N SER A 877 9.05 -30.50 26.74
CA SER A 877 8.01 -29.68 27.37
C SER A 877 8.29 -28.18 27.33
N ILE A 878 9.44 -27.73 26.81
CA ILE A 878 9.85 -26.32 26.78
C ILE A 878 10.23 -25.89 25.36
N PHE A 879 9.55 -24.86 24.86
CA PHE A 879 9.84 -24.16 23.61
C PHE A 879 10.48 -22.79 23.90
N ALA A 880 11.07 -22.14 22.90
CA ALA A 880 11.54 -20.76 23.01
C ALA A 880 11.33 -19.98 21.70
N CYS A 881 11.08 -18.67 21.77
CA CYS A 881 10.83 -17.81 20.60
C CYS A 881 11.28 -16.35 20.82
N GLY A 882 11.43 -15.57 19.76
CA GLY A 882 11.95 -14.19 19.86
C GLY A 882 13.47 -14.10 20.08
N ASP A 883 13.95 -12.89 20.38
CA ASP A 883 15.40 -12.57 20.43
C ASP A 883 16.26 -13.49 21.30
N CYS A 884 15.65 -14.22 22.25
CA CYS A 884 16.37 -15.12 23.13
C CYS A 884 16.90 -16.38 22.42
N ILE A 885 16.39 -16.77 21.25
CA ILE A 885 16.71 -18.06 20.61
C ILE A 885 17.98 -18.05 19.75
N GLU A 886 18.54 -19.23 19.53
CA GLU A 886 19.52 -19.52 18.49
C GLU A 886 19.04 -20.70 17.64
N PHE A 887 18.97 -20.49 16.33
CA PHE A 887 18.50 -21.47 15.35
C PHE A 887 19.52 -21.58 14.22
N ASN A 888 20.04 -22.79 13.97
CA ASN A 888 21.10 -23.06 13.00
C ASN A 888 22.30 -22.07 13.11
N TYR A 889 22.77 -21.83 14.34
CA TYR A 889 23.86 -20.87 14.70
C TYR A 889 23.55 -19.37 14.48
N TYR A 890 22.37 -19.04 13.93
CA TYR A 890 21.89 -17.67 13.77
C TYR A 890 21.04 -17.23 14.96
N ASN A 891 21.09 -15.93 15.26
CA ASN A 891 20.35 -15.28 16.34
C ASN A 891 20.05 -13.85 15.88
N ASP A 892 18.98 -13.72 15.11
CA ASP A 892 18.77 -12.56 14.21
C ASP A 892 18.26 -11.29 14.91
N ARG A 893 17.56 -11.45 16.05
CA ARG A 893 17.01 -10.38 16.90
C ARG A 893 16.26 -9.30 16.10
N SER A 894 15.39 -9.73 15.18
CA SER A 894 14.49 -8.85 14.42
C SER A 894 13.03 -9.07 14.81
N TRP A 895 12.22 -8.02 14.69
CA TRP A 895 10.80 -8.05 15.04
C TRP A 895 10.00 -9.11 14.26
N GLN A 896 10.24 -9.21 12.95
CA GLN A 896 9.65 -10.23 12.07
C GLN A 896 10.02 -11.65 12.53
N HIS A 897 11.31 -11.90 12.79
CA HIS A 897 11.79 -13.19 13.29
C HIS A 897 11.13 -13.54 14.63
N ALA A 898 10.90 -12.55 15.51
CA ALA A 898 10.23 -12.79 16.77
C ALA A 898 8.76 -13.18 16.60
N ILE A 899 8.02 -12.56 15.68
CA ILE A 899 6.62 -12.94 15.39
C ILE A 899 6.55 -14.37 14.83
N GLU A 900 7.33 -14.69 13.80
CA GLU A 900 7.27 -16.00 13.14
C GLU A 900 7.70 -17.16 14.06
N THR A 901 8.76 -16.96 14.85
CA THR A 901 9.21 -17.96 15.83
C THR A 901 8.19 -18.11 16.97
N GLY A 902 7.49 -17.03 17.34
CA GLY A 902 6.38 -17.08 18.28
C GLY A 902 5.22 -17.93 17.79
N GLU A 903 4.83 -17.78 16.52
CA GLU A 903 3.76 -18.57 15.91
C GLU A 903 4.14 -20.07 15.87
N VAL A 904 5.36 -20.41 15.44
CA VAL A 904 5.80 -21.82 15.39
C VAL A 904 5.88 -22.44 16.79
N ALA A 905 6.34 -21.68 17.81
CA ALA A 905 6.34 -22.14 19.19
C ALA A 905 4.91 -22.35 19.75
N GLY A 906 3.97 -21.44 19.42
CA GLY A 906 2.56 -21.57 19.82
C GLY A 906 1.87 -22.79 19.20
N ASN A 907 2.09 -23.04 17.90
CA ASN A 907 1.60 -24.24 17.22
C ASN A 907 2.18 -25.53 17.82
N SER A 908 3.50 -25.56 18.04
CA SER A 908 4.21 -26.73 18.57
C SER A 908 3.84 -27.04 20.03
N ALA A 909 3.51 -26.02 20.83
CA ALA A 909 3.01 -26.19 22.19
C ALA A 909 1.64 -26.87 22.28
N LEU A 910 0.80 -26.73 21.25
CA LEU A 910 -0.46 -27.49 21.11
C LEU A 910 -0.27 -28.91 20.56
N ASN A 911 0.96 -29.31 20.23
CA ASN A 911 1.29 -30.57 19.54
C ASN A 911 0.53 -30.78 18.21
N VAL A 912 0.21 -29.70 17.48
CA VAL A 912 -0.41 -29.80 16.15
C VAL A 912 0.61 -30.43 15.20
N ASN A 913 0.30 -31.61 14.67
CA ASN A 913 1.26 -32.41 13.91
C ASN A 913 1.39 -31.96 12.45
N HIS A 914 2.58 -32.20 11.90
CA HIS A 914 3.04 -32.03 10.50
C HIS A 914 3.30 -30.62 9.93
N THR A 915 2.43 -29.61 10.05
CA THR A 915 2.53 -28.42 9.14
C THR A 915 3.46 -27.28 9.58
N SER A 916 3.61 -26.97 10.87
CA SER A 916 4.34 -25.76 11.31
C SER A 916 5.82 -26.03 11.63
N THR A 917 6.73 -25.74 10.69
CA THR A 917 8.18 -25.63 10.95
C THR A 917 8.69 -24.24 10.59
N PHE A 918 9.64 -23.73 11.37
CA PHE A 918 10.34 -22.49 11.10
C PHE A 918 11.43 -22.71 10.05
N ILE A 919 11.42 -21.90 8.99
CA ILE A 919 12.49 -21.80 8.00
C ILE A 919 13.01 -20.37 8.04
N ARG A 920 14.32 -20.23 8.28
CA ARG A 920 14.98 -18.93 8.43
C ARG A 920 15.17 -18.26 7.07
N MET A 921 14.42 -17.19 6.83
CA MET A 921 14.76 -16.18 5.83
C MET A 921 15.76 -15.17 6.43
N VAL A 922 16.59 -14.52 5.60
CA VAL A 922 17.44 -13.41 6.07
C VAL A 922 16.53 -12.20 6.31
N PRO A 923 16.42 -11.67 7.55
CA PRO A 923 15.45 -10.65 7.84
C PRO A 923 15.91 -9.28 7.31
N PRO A 924 15.03 -8.53 6.62
CA PRO A 924 15.32 -7.16 6.24
C PRO A 924 15.45 -6.26 7.47
N TYR A 925 16.30 -5.25 7.35
CA TYR A 925 16.53 -4.18 8.31
C TYR A 925 16.09 -2.85 7.71
N SER A 926 15.35 -2.04 8.48
CA SER A 926 14.86 -0.73 8.06
C SER A 926 14.71 0.17 9.29
N ILE A 927 15.25 1.39 9.23
CA ILE A 927 14.91 2.49 10.14
C ILE A 927 14.57 3.75 9.34
N ILE A 928 13.90 4.71 9.98
CA ILE A 928 13.68 6.05 9.44
C ILE A 928 14.22 7.04 10.47
N ALA A 929 15.19 7.85 10.06
CA ALA A 929 15.82 8.88 10.89
C ALA A 929 16.15 10.09 10.03
N PHE A 930 16.14 11.30 10.59
CA PHE A 930 16.51 12.56 9.93
C PHE A 930 15.69 12.96 8.69
N GLY A 931 14.63 12.20 8.38
CA GLY A 931 13.81 12.33 7.17
C GLY A 931 14.23 11.41 6.01
N ILE A 932 15.00 10.36 6.26
CA ILE A 932 15.45 9.38 5.25
C ILE A 932 15.29 7.94 5.74
N ASN A 933 14.99 7.00 4.82
CA ASN A 933 15.01 5.57 5.13
C ASN A 933 16.45 5.05 5.04
N ILE A 934 16.86 4.23 6.02
CA ILE A 934 18.11 3.48 5.98
C ILE A 934 17.74 2.00 6.00
N PHE A 935 17.91 1.32 4.87
CA PHE A 935 17.43 -0.02 4.59
C PHE A 935 18.58 -0.96 4.18
N SER A 936 18.57 -2.20 4.66
CA SER A 936 19.47 -3.24 4.14
C SER A 936 18.94 -4.66 4.38
N THR A 937 19.35 -5.61 3.54
CA THR A 937 18.80 -6.98 3.54
C THR A 937 19.71 -7.95 2.78
N GLY A 938 19.65 -9.24 3.08
CA GLY A 938 20.48 -10.27 2.43
C GLY A 938 21.97 -10.21 2.82
N ASN A 939 22.84 -10.74 1.95
CA ASN A 939 24.27 -10.98 2.24
C ASN A 939 25.17 -9.73 2.05
N ILE A 940 24.85 -8.63 2.73
CA ILE A 940 25.59 -7.35 2.62
C ILE A 940 26.99 -7.36 3.25
N SER A 941 27.33 -8.39 4.04
CA SER A 941 28.55 -8.45 4.85
C SER A 941 29.68 -9.27 4.22
N ASN A 942 29.49 -9.79 3.00
CA ASN A 942 30.48 -10.60 2.31
C ASN A 942 31.17 -9.77 1.22
N GLU A 943 32.30 -9.15 1.58
CA GLU A 943 33.10 -8.27 0.70
C GLU A 943 33.66 -8.98 -0.56
N LYS A 944 33.58 -10.32 -0.62
CA LYS A 944 33.95 -11.12 -1.78
C LYS A 944 32.85 -11.25 -2.84
N LEU A 945 31.63 -10.77 -2.57
CA LEU A 945 30.57 -10.74 -3.57
C LEU A 945 30.82 -9.63 -4.58
N GLU A 946 30.51 -9.91 -5.85
CA GLU A 946 30.36 -8.84 -6.83
C GLU A 946 29.21 -7.92 -6.41
N SER A 947 29.36 -6.64 -6.69
CA SER A 947 28.38 -5.64 -6.29
C SER A 947 28.34 -4.45 -7.23
N ILE A 948 27.15 -3.91 -7.43
CA ILE A 948 26.89 -2.68 -8.18
C ILE A 948 26.42 -1.61 -7.21
N MET A 949 26.88 -0.37 -7.35
CA MET A 949 26.43 0.74 -6.51
C MET A 949 26.12 2.01 -7.30
N SER A 950 25.34 2.90 -6.68
CA SER A 950 25.02 4.24 -7.15
C SER A 950 24.90 5.18 -5.94
N ILE A 951 25.41 6.40 -6.09
CA ILE A 951 25.30 7.50 -5.13
C ILE A 951 24.68 8.69 -5.88
N SER A 952 23.74 9.42 -5.28
CA SER A 952 23.18 10.65 -5.87
C SER A 952 24.21 11.79 -5.85
N ASP A 953 24.15 12.72 -6.80
CA ASP A 953 25.17 13.80 -6.96
C ASP A 953 25.35 14.69 -5.71
N ASN A 954 24.35 14.79 -4.83
CA ASN A 954 24.46 15.50 -3.55
C ASN A 954 25.15 14.68 -2.43
N GLY A 955 25.41 13.39 -2.67
CA GLY A 955 25.96 12.42 -1.74
C GLY A 955 25.03 12.05 -0.56
N MET A 956 23.71 12.12 -0.76
CA MET A 956 22.71 11.91 0.31
C MET A 956 21.83 10.66 0.11
N GLU A 957 21.74 10.12 -1.11
CA GLU A 957 21.10 8.84 -1.39
C GLU A 957 22.14 7.80 -1.85
N TYR A 958 21.86 6.53 -1.55
CA TYR A 958 22.74 5.41 -1.86
C TYR A 958 21.95 4.16 -2.23
N LEU A 959 22.42 3.42 -3.23
CA LEU A 959 21.97 2.06 -3.53
C LEU A 959 23.19 1.18 -3.77
N ARG A 960 23.29 0.03 -3.10
CA ARG A 960 24.22 -1.06 -3.43
C ARG A 960 23.47 -2.37 -3.55
N LEU A 961 23.76 -3.13 -4.60
CA LEU A 961 23.29 -4.49 -4.87
C LEU A 961 24.47 -5.43 -4.73
N PHE A 962 24.28 -6.58 -4.08
CA PHE A 962 25.27 -7.65 -3.94
C PHE A 962 24.78 -8.88 -4.69
N PHE A 963 25.70 -9.58 -5.36
CA PHE A 963 25.40 -10.71 -6.23
C PHE A 963 26.10 -12.00 -5.79
N GLU A 964 25.36 -13.10 -5.79
CA GLU A 964 25.91 -14.46 -5.75
C GLU A 964 25.67 -15.13 -7.12
N TYR A 965 26.58 -15.99 -7.54
CA TYR A 965 26.44 -16.74 -8.79
C TYR A 965 25.94 -18.15 -8.54
N GLU A 966 24.81 -18.51 -9.16
CA GLU A 966 24.30 -19.88 -9.19
C GLU A 966 24.16 -20.34 -10.64
N GLU A 967 24.75 -21.50 -10.97
CA GLU A 967 24.80 -22.07 -12.33
C GLU A 967 25.24 -21.07 -13.44
N SER A 968 26.09 -20.11 -13.08
CA SER A 968 26.60 -18.99 -13.89
C SER A 968 25.63 -17.82 -14.15
N GLU A 969 24.48 -17.76 -13.48
CA GLU A 969 23.65 -16.54 -13.42
C GLU A 969 23.92 -15.75 -12.13
N ALA A 970 24.06 -14.43 -12.25
CA ALA A 970 24.14 -13.53 -11.10
C ALA A 970 22.74 -13.33 -10.50
N ILE A 971 22.59 -13.62 -9.21
CA ILE A 971 21.37 -13.49 -8.42
C ILE A 971 21.56 -12.38 -7.38
N ILE A 972 20.56 -11.51 -7.17
CA ILE A 972 20.62 -10.50 -6.10
C ILE A 972 20.54 -11.21 -4.74
N SER A 973 21.67 -11.29 -4.05
CA SER A 973 21.81 -11.95 -2.75
C SER A 973 21.74 -10.99 -1.57
N GLY A 974 21.97 -9.70 -1.81
CA GLY A 974 21.91 -8.64 -0.79
C GLY A 974 21.70 -7.25 -1.39
N GLY A 975 21.33 -6.30 -0.54
CA GLY A 975 21.19 -4.91 -0.92
C GLY A 975 21.18 -3.93 0.25
N ILE A 976 21.64 -2.71 -0.01
CA ILE A 976 21.62 -1.54 0.87
C ILE A 976 20.92 -0.41 0.11
N TYR A 977 19.99 0.30 0.75
CA TYR A 977 19.38 1.52 0.20
C TYR A 977 19.27 2.60 1.27
N ILE A 978 19.67 3.82 0.92
CA ILE A 978 19.50 5.04 1.71
C ILE A 978 18.80 6.05 0.81
N GLY A 979 17.59 6.47 1.19
CA GLY A 979 16.74 7.33 0.35
C GLY A 979 15.28 7.32 0.79
N ASN A 980 14.38 7.83 -0.06
CA ASN A 980 12.95 7.92 0.27
C ASN A 980 12.00 7.23 -0.73
N ASN A 981 12.52 6.54 -1.74
CA ASN A 981 11.68 5.75 -2.64
C ASN A 981 11.34 4.39 -2.00
N ILE A 982 10.11 4.28 -1.46
CA ILE A 982 9.61 3.04 -0.84
C ILE A 982 9.56 1.85 -1.81
N ASN A 983 9.38 2.09 -3.12
CA ASN A 983 9.31 1.02 -4.11
C ASN A 983 10.65 0.29 -4.26
N VAL A 984 11.79 1.00 -4.11
CA VAL A 984 13.13 0.37 -4.09
C VAL A 984 13.25 -0.60 -2.91
N ILE A 985 12.69 -0.25 -1.75
CA ILE A 985 12.67 -1.12 -0.56
C ILE A 985 11.77 -2.35 -0.78
N VAL A 986 10.65 -2.20 -1.49
CA VAL A 986 9.75 -3.32 -1.84
C VAL A 986 10.41 -4.25 -2.87
N ASP A 987 10.99 -3.72 -3.94
CA ASP A 987 11.65 -4.48 -4.98
C ASP A 987 12.90 -5.21 -4.45
N LEU A 988 13.74 -4.57 -3.63
CA LEU A 988 14.87 -5.24 -2.97
C LEU A 988 14.43 -6.42 -2.11
N LYS A 989 13.32 -6.30 -1.35
CA LYS A 989 12.74 -7.42 -0.62
C LYS A 989 12.27 -8.51 -1.59
N LYS A 990 11.56 -8.14 -2.66
CA LYS A 990 11.05 -9.10 -3.66
C LYS A 990 12.18 -9.90 -4.30
N PHE A 991 13.19 -9.25 -4.86
CA PHE A 991 14.28 -9.91 -5.60
C PHE A 991 15.14 -10.85 -4.74
N ILE A 992 15.44 -10.47 -3.49
CA ILE A 992 16.26 -11.29 -2.59
C ILE A 992 15.47 -12.50 -2.05
N ILE A 993 14.15 -12.35 -1.90
CA ILE A 993 13.25 -13.44 -1.48
C ILE A 993 12.94 -14.39 -2.65
N SER A 994 12.75 -13.89 -3.86
CA SER A 994 12.53 -14.70 -5.07
C SER A 994 13.81 -15.29 -5.66
N ARG A 995 14.97 -14.77 -5.27
CA ARG A 995 16.30 -15.04 -5.86
C ARG A 995 16.29 -14.84 -7.39
N GLU A 996 15.73 -13.71 -7.82
CA GLU A 996 15.55 -13.39 -9.24
C GLU A 996 16.89 -13.07 -9.94
N PRO A 997 17.17 -13.67 -11.12
CA PRO A 997 18.38 -13.38 -11.89
C PRO A 997 18.49 -11.90 -12.30
N PHE A 998 19.68 -11.33 -12.08
CA PHE A 998 19.97 -9.91 -12.20
C PHE A 998 19.56 -9.30 -13.55
N LYS A 999 19.75 -10.02 -14.67
CA LYS A 999 19.34 -9.55 -16.02
C LYS A 999 17.84 -9.25 -16.13
N ARG A 1000 16.99 -9.86 -15.30
CA ARG A 1000 15.54 -9.64 -15.26
C ARG A 1000 15.18 -8.45 -14.37
N SER A 1001 15.78 -8.39 -13.18
CA SER A 1001 15.58 -7.33 -12.17
C SER A 1001 16.13 -5.96 -12.62
N LEU A 1002 17.22 -5.94 -13.39
CA LEU A 1002 17.93 -4.71 -13.76
C LEU A 1002 17.06 -3.71 -14.55
N LYS A 1003 16.17 -4.19 -15.43
CA LYS A 1003 15.25 -3.32 -16.19
C LYS A 1003 14.26 -2.57 -15.28
N ARG A 1004 13.81 -3.17 -14.17
CA ARG A 1004 12.95 -2.49 -13.18
C ARG A 1004 13.75 -1.43 -12.41
N LEU A 1005 14.92 -1.81 -11.88
CA LEU A 1005 15.73 -0.92 -11.05
C LEU A 1005 16.28 0.30 -11.81
N ILE A 1006 16.69 0.16 -13.07
CA ILE A 1006 17.13 1.28 -13.92
C ILE A 1006 15.97 2.25 -14.18
N ASN A 1007 14.80 1.75 -14.59
CA ASN A 1007 13.68 2.60 -14.99
C ASN A 1007 13.21 3.53 -13.85
N PHE A 1008 13.21 3.08 -12.60
CA PHE A 1008 12.78 3.91 -11.47
C PHE A 1008 13.82 4.93 -10.98
N TYR A 1009 15.13 4.68 -11.12
CA TYR A 1009 16.14 5.66 -10.69
C TYR A 1009 16.27 6.85 -11.67
N HIS A 1010 15.89 6.67 -12.94
CA HIS A 1010 15.97 7.73 -13.96
C HIS A 1010 14.76 8.69 -14.01
N GLN A 1011 13.60 8.33 -13.43
CA GLN A 1011 12.34 9.08 -13.57
C GLN A 1011 12.34 10.54 -13.03
N LYS A 1012 13.43 11.03 -12.42
CA LYS A 1012 13.56 12.44 -12.01
C LYS A 1012 14.77 13.21 -12.56
N ARG A 1013 15.56 12.66 -13.50
CA ARG A 1013 16.70 13.41 -14.08
C ARG A 1013 16.92 13.18 -15.59
N LYS A 1014 16.54 14.17 -16.39
CA LYS A 1014 16.99 14.36 -17.78
C LYS A 1014 18.44 14.91 -17.84
N SER A 1015 19.45 14.14 -17.37
CA SER A 1015 20.87 14.33 -17.75
C SER A 1015 21.81 13.32 -17.07
N LYS A 1016 22.90 12.98 -17.78
CA LYS A 1016 24.07 12.16 -17.37
C LYS A 1016 23.79 10.66 -17.11
N LYS A 1017 24.79 9.82 -17.42
CA LYS A 1017 24.76 8.35 -17.34
C LYS A 1017 25.03 7.87 -15.92
N LEU A 1018 24.54 6.68 -15.54
CA LEU A 1018 25.05 5.97 -14.37
C LEU A 1018 26.49 5.51 -14.62
N ASN A 1019 27.42 6.00 -13.79
CA ASN A 1019 28.76 5.44 -13.69
C ASN A 1019 28.74 4.25 -12.71
N PHE A 1020 28.58 3.04 -13.24
CA PHE A 1020 28.78 1.81 -12.47
C PHE A 1020 30.27 1.61 -12.18
N LEU A 1021 30.70 1.87 -10.94
CA LEU A 1021 32.07 1.60 -10.50
C LEU A 1021 32.23 0.11 -10.16
N PRO A 1022 33.12 -0.65 -10.85
CA PRO A 1022 33.46 -2.01 -10.46
C PRO A 1022 34.31 -2.02 -9.19
N ASN A 1023 34.29 -3.13 -8.45
CA ASN A 1023 34.91 -3.28 -7.13
C ASN A 1023 36.45 -3.50 -7.21
N ASN A 1024 37.18 -2.58 -7.82
CA ASN A 1024 38.64 -2.57 -7.82
C ASN A 1024 39.15 -1.97 -6.50
N GLY A 1025 40.06 -2.69 -5.82
CA GLY A 1025 40.55 -2.30 -4.50
C GLY A 1025 41.38 -1.01 -4.48
N SER A 1026 41.36 -0.33 -3.33
CA SER A 1026 42.21 0.82 -2.98
C SER A 1026 42.23 1.97 -4.00
N GLN A 1027 41.20 2.80 -3.98
CA GLN A 1027 41.28 4.21 -4.41
C GLN A 1027 40.75 5.12 -3.29
N ASN A 1028 41.31 6.33 -3.16
CA ASN A 1028 40.85 7.33 -2.19
C ASN A 1028 39.54 7.94 -2.70
N TYR A 1029 38.44 7.70 -1.99
CA TYR A 1029 37.10 8.14 -2.42
C TYR A 1029 36.83 9.65 -2.22
N ASP A 1030 37.72 10.39 -1.56
CA ASP A 1030 37.54 11.82 -1.29
C ASP A 1030 37.49 12.68 -2.57
N SER A 1031 38.21 12.30 -3.63
CA SER A 1031 38.28 13.06 -4.89
C SER A 1031 36.99 13.07 -5.71
N LEU A 1032 36.02 12.21 -5.39
CA LEU A 1032 34.72 12.16 -6.09
C LEU A 1032 33.78 13.32 -5.76
N PHE A 1033 34.16 14.22 -4.84
CA PHE A 1033 33.28 15.30 -4.36
C PHE A 1033 33.66 16.72 -4.80
N GLU A 1034 34.80 16.93 -5.49
CA GLU A 1034 35.31 18.29 -5.78
C GLU A 1034 35.11 18.75 -7.24
N GLU A 1035 35.16 17.86 -8.23
CA GLU A 1035 35.03 18.22 -9.65
C GLU A 1035 33.62 17.96 -10.22
N ASN A 1036 32.78 18.99 -10.42
CA ASN A 1036 31.74 19.04 -11.46
C ASN A 1036 31.07 20.44 -11.62
N SER A 1037 31.86 21.49 -11.88
CA SER A 1037 31.36 22.76 -12.43
C SER A 1037 31.62 22.84 -13.94
N ILE A 1038 30.77 23.59 -14.67
CA ILE A 1038 30.88 23.92 -16.12
C ILE A 1038 30.46 22.79 -17.08
N LEU A 1039 29.22 22.86 -17.60
CA LEU A 1039 28.90 22.88 -19.04
C LEU A 1039 27.37 22.86 -19.30
N ASN A 1040 26.89 23.81 -20.10
CA ASN A 1040 25.60 23.74 -20.79
C ASN A 1040 25.84 23.22 -22.22
N GLN A 1041 24.97 22.36 -22.74
CA GLN A 1041 24.20 22.60 -23.98
C GLN A 1041 23.36 21.38 -24.43
N THR A 1042 22.43 21.69 -25.34
CA THR A 1042 21.61 20.82 -26.22
C THR A 1042 20.83 19.64 -25.62
N SER A 1043 19.52 19.71 -25.86
CA SER A 1043 18.54 18.63 -25.72
C SER A 1043 18.55 17.69 -26.92
N ASP A 1044 18.12 16.45 -26.73
CA ASP A 1044 17.12 15.88 -27.64
C ASP A 1044 16.20 14.86 -26.92
N SER A 1045 15.23 14.34 -27.66
CA SER A 1045 13.97 13.77 -27.15
C SER A 1045 13.87 12.25 -27.24
N THR A 1046 13.16 11.64 -26.27
CA THR A 1046 12.01 10.72 -26.50
C THR A 1046 11.43 10.22 -25.16
N THR A 1047 10.13 9.90 -25.17
CA THR A 1047 9.37 9.25 -24.08
C THR A 1047 9.33 7.72 -24.29
N ILE A 1048 8.94 6.88 -23.34
CA ILE A 1048 7.56 6.61 -22.87
C ILE A 1048 7.58 5.93 -21.47
N SER A 1049 6.55 6.20 -20.67
CA SER A 1049 6.26 5.57 -19.37
C SER A 1049 5.39 4.31 -19.49
N ASP A 1050 5.35 3.48 -18.44
CA ASP A 1050 4.48 2.30 -18.37
C ASP A 1050 3.53 2.37 -17.14
N ASN A 1051 2.50 1.54 -17.15
CA ASN A 1051 1.23 1.70 -16.43
C ASN A 1051 1.23 1.16 -14.97
N ASN A 1052 0.09 1.29 -14.24
CA ASN A 1052 -0.66 0.11 -13.76
C ASN A 1052 -2.04 0.37 -13.08
N ASP A 1053 -2.94 -0.59 -13.35
CA ASP A 1053 -4.36 -0.83 -12.94
C ASP A 1053 -4.78 -0.84 -11.45
N ASN A 1054 -6.11 -0.69 -11.20
CA ASN A 1054 -7.09 -1.69 -10.65
C ASN A 1054 -8.40 -0.99 -10.15
N SER A 1055 -9.68 -1.34 -10.44
CA SER A 1055 -10.53 -2.58 -10.37
C SER A 1055 -11.23 -2.79 -8.99
N THR A 1056 -12.51 -3.24 -8.78
CA THR A 1056 -13.67 -3.69 -9.62
C THR A 1056 -15.03 -3.64 -8.81
N VAL A 1057 -16.16 -4.21 -9.32
CA VAL A 1057 -17.46 -4.63 -8.66
C VAL A 1057 -18.74 -3.78 -8.93
N ASP A 1058 -19.91 -4.44 -9.13
CA ASP A 1058 -21.28 -3.91 -9.34
C ASP A 1058 -22.32 -4.59 -8.40
N ILE A 1059 -23.43 -3.90 -8.07
CA ILE A 1059 -24.64 -4.34 -7.31
C ILE A 1059 -25.87 -3.52 -7.81
N ASP A 1060 -27.09 -3.84 -7.36
CA ASP A 1060 -28.37 -3.25 -7.84
C ASP A 1060 -28.37 -1.71 -7.92
N THR A 1061 -28.62 -1.17 -9.12
CA THR A 1061 -28.35 0.24 -9.43
C THR A 1061 -29.37 1.22 -8.89
N ASP A 1062 -30.66 0.86 -8.85
CA ASP A 1062 -31.71 1.83 -8.51
C ASP A 1062 -31.80 2.01 -6.99
N SER A 1063 -31.51 0.93 -6.23
CA SER A 1063 -31.28 1.01 -4.79
C SER A 1063 -30.02 1.83 -4.46
N GLN A 1064 -28.92 1.64 -5.19
CA GLN A 1064 -27.71 2.45 -5.02
C GLN A 1064 -27.92 3.94 -5.30
N LEU A 1065 -28.66 4.29 -6.36
CA LEU A 1065 -28.94 5.70 -6.71
C LEU A 1065 -29.68 6.42 -5.58
N ILE A 1066 -30.75 5.82 -5.04
CA ILE A 1066 -31.52 6.40 -3.93
C ILE A 1066 -30.66 6.55 -2.66
N LEU A 1067 -29.75 5.61 -2.39
CA LEU A 1067 -28.79 5.77 -1.30
C LEU A 1067 -27.83 6.93 -1.52
N VAL A 1068 -27.26 7.06 -2.72
CA VAL A 1068 -26.34 8.15 -3.08
C VAL A 1068 -27.02 9.52 -3.12
N GLU A 1069 -28.33 9.59 -3.37
CA GLU A 1069 -29.10 10.84 -3.29
C GLU A 1069 -29.50 11.20 -1.85
N LEU A 1070 -29.96 10.23 -1.05
CA LEU A 1070 -30.25 10.44 0.37
C LEU A 1070 -28.98 10.76 1.17
N PHE A 1071 -27.86 10.14 0.79
CA PHE A 1071 -26.61 10.11 1.52
C PHE A 1071 -25.39 10.24 0.57
N PRO A 1072 -25.21 11.38 -0.14
CA PRO A 1072 -24.10 11.58 -1.09
C PRO A 1072 -22.69 11.52 -0.48
N ASN A 1073 -22.59 11.62 0.84
CA ASN A 1073 -21.36 11.46 1.61
C ASN A 1073 -21.65 10.97 3.04
N ILE A 1074 -20.62 10.57 3.75
CA ILE A 1074 -20.74 10.04 5.10
C ILE A 1074 -21.37 11.05 6.08
N LYS A 1075 -21.10 12.35 5.97
CA LYS A 1075 -21.75 13.38 6.80
C LYS A 1075 -23.27 13.36 6.62
N SER A 1076 -23.77 13.31 5.39
CA SER A 1076 -25.22 13.21 5.12
C SER A 1076 -25.84 11.90 5.63
N LEU A 1077 -25.12 10.77 5.58
CA LEU A 1077 -25.53 9.50 6.20
C LEU A 1077 -25.64 9.60 7.72
N ILE A 1078 -24.65 10.26 8.32
CA ILE A 1078 -24.50 10.47 9.76
C ILE A 1078 -25.60 11.38 10.35
N ILE A 1079 -25.96 12.45 9.64
CA ILE A 1079 -26.98 13.41 10.06
C ILE A 1079 -28.38 12.76 10.17
N SER A 1080 -28.61 11.61 9.51
CA SER A 1080 -29.85 10.86 9.61
C SER A 1080 -29.81 9.82 10.74
N ASN A 1081 -30.66 9.97 11.76
CA ASN A 1081 -30.81 8.96 12.84
C ASN A 1081 -31.05 7.52 12.33
N GLN A 1082 -31.76 7.35 11.20
CA GLN A 1082 -31.95 6.04 10.58
C GLN A 1082 -30.71 5.61 9.78
N GLY A 1083 -30.14 6.52 8.98
CA GLY A 1083 -28.94 6.28 8.18
C GLY A 1083 -27.75 5.84 9.03
N ILE A 1084 -27.49 6.55 10.13
CA ILE A 1084 -26.39 6.23 11.04
C ILE A 1084 -26.60 4.92 11.82
N GLN A 1085 -27.85 4.54 12.14
CA GLN A 1085 -28.12 3.23 12.74
C GLN A 1085 -27.87 2.09 11.74
N ALA A 1086 -28.35 2.19 10.51
CA ALA A 1086 -28.10 1.18 9.48
C ALA A 1086 -26.61 1.08 9.12
N PHE A 1087 -25.91 2.22 9.04
CA PHE A 1087 -24.47 2.25 8.80
C PHE A 1087 -23.68 1.66 9.95
N LYS A 1088 -24.01 2.01 11.21
CA LYS A 1088 -23.42 1.40 12.39
C LYS A 1088 -23.62 -0.12 12.39
N GLN A 1089 -24.85 -0.60 12.17
CA GLN A 1089 -25.13 -2.03 12.06
C GLN A 1089 -24.33 -2.69 10.93
N PHE A 1090 -24.06 -1.99 9.83
CA PHE A 1090 -23.19 -2.52 8.77
C PHE A 1090 -21.74 -2.65 9.24
N LEU A 1091 -21.18 -1.63 9.89
CA LEU A 1091 -19.84 -1.67 10.46
C LEU A 1091 -19.71 -2.74 11.56
N GLU A 1092 -20.77 -3.02 12.33
CA GLU A 1092 -20.83 -4.14 13.29
C GLU A 1092 -20.66 -5.52 12.60
N THR A 1093 -20.98 -5.64 11.30
CA THR A 1093 -20.68 -6.85 10.49
C THR A 1093 -19.30 -6.85 9.82
N GLU A 1094 -18.63 -5.70 9.73
CA GLU A 1094 -17.22 -5.62 9.32
C GLU A 1094 -16.26 -5.59 10.54
N TYR A 1095 -16.80 -5.57 11.77
CA TYR A 1095 -16.09 -5.38 13.04
C TYR A 1095 -15.31 -4.04 13.09
N SER A 1096 -16.00 -2.96 12.72
CA SER A 1096 -15.44 -1.61 12.60
C SER A 1096 -16.38 -0.49 13.09
N GLU A 1097 -17.40 -0.81 13.91
CA GLU A 1097 -18.44 0.14 14.32
C GLU A 1097 -17.97 1.26 15.26
N GLU A 1098 -16.82 1.06 15.89
CA GLU A 1098 -16.23 2.04 16.80
C GLU A 1098 -15.94 3.39 16.14
N ASN A 1099 -15.61 3.36 14.85
CA ASN A 1099 -15.29 4.56 14.06
C ASN A 1099 -16.49 5.51 13.97
N ILE A 1100 -17.72 4.99 13.82
CA ILE A 1100 -18.93 5.81 13.74
C ILE A 1100 -19.45 6.24 15.12
N GLU A 1101 -19.30 5.40 16.14
CA GLU A 1101 -19.65 5.77 17.52
C GLU A 1101 -18.77 6.89 18.06
N PHE A 1102 -17.46 6.85 17.80
CA PHE A 1102 -16.53 7.92 18.14
C PHE A 1102 -16.91 9.26 17.52
N TRP A 1103 -17.18 9.27 16.21
CA TRP A 1103 -17.52 10.49 15.47
C TRP A 1103 -18.73 11.19 16.09
N ASN A 1104 -19.73 10.40 16.51
CA ASN A 1104 -20.92 10.86 17.23
C ASN A 1104 -20.64 11.45 18.62
N GLU A 1105 -19.91 10.72 19.48
CA GLU A 1105 -19.61 11.26 20.82
C GLU A 1105 -18.77 12.56 20.73
N VAL A 1106 -17.95 12.70 19.69
CA VAL A 1106 -17.17 13.92 19.42
C VAL A 1106 -18.01 15.11 18.94
N GLU A 1107 -19.08 14.93 18.17
CA GLU A 1107 -20.02 16.04 17.90
C GLU A 1107 -20.72 16.49 19.19
N GLN A 1108 -21.23 15.56 19.99
CA GLN A 1108 -21.89 15.89 21.26
C GLN A 1108 -20.93 16.61 22.24
N PHE A 1109 -19.64 16.26 22.20
CA PHE A 1109 -18.61 16.97 22.94
C PHE A 1109 -18.30 18.37 22.39
N GLN A 1110 -18.31 18.58 21.08
CA GLN A 1110 -18.07 19.89 20.45
C GLN A 1110 -19.15 20.93 20.77
N LEU A 1111 -20.35 20.51 21.15
CA LEU A 1111 -21.42 21.39 21.65
C LEU A 1111 -21.16 21.94 23.07
N LEU A 1112 -20.22 21.36 23.82
CA LEU A 1112 -19.88 21.82 25.17
C LEU A 1112 -18.95 23.03 25.10
N LYS A 1113 -19.36 24.14 25.71
CA LYS A 1113 -18.50 25.33 25.86
C LYS A 1113 -17.23 24.98 26.65
N ASP A 1114 -16.12 25.58 26.26
CA ASP A 1114 -14.82 25.42 26.93
C ASP A 1114 -14.93 25.85 28.42
N GLY A 1115 -14.56 24.96 29.33
CA GLY A 1115 -14.70 25.14 30.79
C GLY A 1115 -16.01 24.64 31.40
N HIS A 1116 -16.92 24.04 30.61
CA HIS A 1116 -18.17 23.46 31.13
C HIS A 1116 -17.92 22.29 32.10
N GLU A 1117 -18.68 22.22 33.20
CA GLU A 1117 -18.47 21.27 34.31
C GLU A 1117 -18.35 19.79 33.90
N ASN A 1118 -19.14 19.34 32.92
CA ASN A 1118 -19.11 17.96 32.43
C ASN A 1118 -18.10 17.72 31.30
N GLN A 1119 -17.37 18.74 30.82
CA GLN A 1119 -16.44 18.64 29.69
C GLN A 1119 -15.28 17.67 30.00
N GLU A 1120 -14.70 17.70 31.22
CA GLU A 1120 -13.65 16.75 31.61
C GLU A 1120 -14.15 15.30 31.64
N LYS A 1121 -15.34 15.08 32.20
CA LYS A 1121 -15.97 13.77 32.31
C LYS A 1121 -16.26 13.15 30.93
N ILE A 1122 -16.75 13.96 29.98
CA ILE A 1122 -17.10 13.50 28.64
C ILE A 1122 -15.86 13.35 27.75
N ALA A 1123 -14.90 14.28 27.79
CA ALA A 1123 -13.62 14.13 27.08
C ALA A 1123 -12.90 12.83 27.49
N LYS A 1124 -12.86 12.56 28.80
CA LYS A 1124 -12.24 11.36 29.35
C LYS A 1124 -12.96 10.07 28.91
N LYS A 1125 -14.31 10.06 28.91
CA LYS A 1125 -15.09 8.92 28.39
C LYS A 1125 -14.80 8.65 26.91
N ILE A 1126 -14.80 9.67 26.06
CA ILE A 1126 -14.50 9.54 24.62
C ILE A 1126 -13.09 8.98 24.42
N TYR A 1127 -12.14 9.46 25.21
CA TYR A 1127 -10.77 8.98 25.17
C TYR A 1127 -10.66 7.51 25.55
N GLU A 1128 -11.18 7.12 26.71
CA GLU A 1128 -11.16 5.74 27.22
C GLU A 1128 -11.92 4.78 26.30
N ASN A 1129 -13.03 5.22 25.70
CA ASN A 1129 -13.80 4.40 24.77
C ASN A 1129 -13.14 4.21 23.41
N TYR A 1130 -12.46 5.22 22.83
CA TYR A 1130 -12.10 5.21 21.39
C TYR A 1130 -10.64 5.55 21.04
N ILE A 1131 -9.96 6.35 21.86
CA ILE A 1131 -8.62 6.91 21.56
C ILE A 1131 -7.50 6.16 22.31
N ALA A 1132 -7.76 5.77 23.57
CA ALA A 1132 -6.83 5.15 24.52
C ALA A 1132 -6.27 3.80 24.06
N TYR A 1133 -5.12 3.39 24.59
CA TYR A 1133 -4.30 2.33 24.00
C TYR A 1133 -4.81 0.89 24.18
N ASP A 1134 -5.81 0.74 25.03
CA ASP A 1134 -6.55 -0.47 25.33
C ASP A 1134 -8.07 -0.27 25.16
N SER A 1135 -8.45 0.82 24.48
CA SER A 1135 -9.82 1.18 24.11
C SER A 1135 -10.62 -0.05 23.69
N PRO A 1136 -11.83 -0.27 24.24
CA PRO A 1136 -12.65 -1.42 23.90
C PRO A 1136 -13.15 -1.40 22.45
N LYS A 1137 -12.95 -0.26 21.77
CA LYS A 1137 -13.51 0.19 20.51
C LYS A 1137 -12.52 1.15 19.84
N GLN A 1138 -11.31 0.67 19.53
CA GLN A 1138 -10.24 1.50 18.96
C GLN A 1138 -10.59 1.97 17.54
N ILE A 1139 -10.64 3.29 17.35
CA ILE A 1139 -10.66 3.87 16.01
C ILE A 1139 -9.26 3.87 15.37
N ASN A 1140 -9.18 3.84 14.04
CA ASN A 1140 -7.92 3.87 13.28
C ASN A 1140 -7.55 5.30 12.80
N ILE A 1141 -6.87 6.08 13.66
CA ILE A 1141 -6.37 7.44 13.39
C ILE A 1141 -4.85 7.48 13.39
N ASP A 1142 -4.25 8.54 12.85
CA ASP A 1142 -2.81 8.69 12.83
C ASP A 1142 -2.22 8.89 14.25
N HIS A 1143 -1.10 8.21 14.47
CA HIS A 1143 -0.30 8.22 15.69
C HIS A 1143 -0.11 9.63 16.30
N PHE A 1144 0.31 10.62 15.50
CA PHE A 1144 0.58 11.98 15.96
C PHE A 1144 -0.70 12.72 16.38
N THR A 1145 -1.82 12.48 15.71
CA THR A 1145 -3.13 12.99 16.15
C THR A 1145 -3.57 12.33 17.47
N ARG A 1146 -3.50 11.00 17.59
CA ARG A 1146 -3.88 10.26 18.81
C ARG A 1146 -3.09 10.72 20.06
N VAL A 1147 -1.83 11.07 19.86
CA VAL A 1147 -0.91 11.55 20.91
C VAL A 1147 -1.27 12.96 21.38
N LYS A 1148 -1.61 13.88 20.48
CA LYS A 1148 -2.08 15.23 20.84
C LYS A 1148 -3.36 15.21 21.68
N LEU A 1149 -4.23 14.23 21.46
CA LEU A 1149 -5.44 14.04 22.27
C LEU A 1149 -5.12 13.50 23.66
N THR A 1150 -4.22 12.52 23.71
CA THR A 1150 -3.64 11.96 24.95
C THR A 1150 -3.02 13.05 25.83
N GLU A 1151 -2.25 13.98 25.22
CA GLU A 1151 -1.67 15.16 25.86
C GLU A 1151 -2.72 16.10 26.45
N LYS A 1152 -3.66 16.57 25.62
CA LYS A 1152 -4.66 17.57 26.01
C LYS A 1152 -5.48 17.10 27.22
N ILE A 1153 -5.84 15.82 27.26
CA ILE A 1153 -6.62 15.24 28.37
C ILE A 1153 -5.77 15.11 29.64
N LYS A 1154 -4.53 14.60 29.55
CA LYS A 1154 -3.63 14.53 30.72
C LYS A 1154 -3.30 15.92 31.30
N GLN A 1155 -3.18 16.94 30.45
CA GLN A 1155 -2.91 18.32 30.86
C GLN A 1155 -4.17 19.11 31.26
N LYS A 1156 -5.37 18.50 31.20
CA LYS A 1156 -6.69 19.17 31.31
C LYS A 1156 -6.87 20.38 30.37
N LYS A 1157 -6.12 20.45 29.28
CA LYS A 1157 -6.23 21.46 28.22
C LYS A 1157 -7.34 21.07 27.24
N LEU A 1158 -8.56 21.02 27.78
CA LEU A 1158 -9.76 20.63 27.06
C LEU A 1158 -10.28 21.84 26.28
N THR A 1159 -10.56 21.61 24.99
CA THR A 1159 -11.30 22.54 24.13
C THR A 1159 -12.34 21.72 23.41
N SER A 1160 -13.53 22.26 23.19
CA SER A 1160 -14.60 21.69 22.34
C SER A 1160 -14.03 21.07 21.06
N SER A 1161 -13.22 21.84 20.34
CA SER A 1161 -12.52 21.48 19.10
C SER A 1161 -11.45 20.39 19.21
N MET A 1162 -11.12 19.87 20.40
CA MET A 1162 -9.87 19.14 20.61
C MET A 1162 -9.73 17.87 19.76
N PHE A 1163 -10.81 17.12 19.58
CA PHE A 1163 -10.88 15.85 18.84
C PHE A 1163 -10.99 16.00 17.32
N LYS A 1164 -11.14 17.23 16.79
CA LYS A 1164 -11.58 17.46 15.40
C LYS A 1164 -10.64 16.91 14.33
N ASN A 1165 -9.33 16.80 14.60
CA ASN A 1165 -8.39 16.11 13.70
C ASN A 1165 -8.70 14.62 13.58
N ALA A 1166 -8.83 13.91 14.71
CA ALA A 1166 -9.19 12.49 14.72
C ALA A 1166 -10.57 12.23 14.10
N GLN A 1167 -11.52 13.14 14.35
CA GLN A 1167 -12.85 13.10 13.72
C GLN A 1167 -12.74 13.19 12.19
N ASN A 1168 -11.95 14.14 11.67
CA ASN A 1168 -11.70 14.28 10.24
C ASN A 1168 -10.95 13.07 9.64
N GLU A 1169 -9.98 12.50 10.36
CA GLU A 1169 -9.24 11.31 9.91
C GLU A 1169 -10.16 10.08 9.82
N ILE A 1170 -11.02 9.84 10.80
CA ILE A 1170 -12.01 8.77 10.77
C ILE A 1170 -13.09 9.01 9.72
N GLU A 1171 -13.55 10.25 9.56
CA GLU A 1171 -14.48 10.59 8.51
C GLU A 1171 -13.88 10.27 7.13
N ASN A 1172 -12.62 10.65 6.89
CA ASN A 1172 -11.90 10.32 5.65
C ASN A 1172 -11.66 8.82 5.48
N LEU A 1173 -11.34 8.09 6.55
CA LEU A 1173 -11.15 6.64 6.51
C LEU A 1173 -12.46 5.94 6.10
N LEU A 1174 -13.54 6.20 6.84
CA LEU A 1174 -14.84 5.62 6.56
C LEU A 1174 -15.36 6.04 5.18
N GLN A 1175 -15.24 7.32 4.80
CA GLN A 1175 -15.66 7.86 3.49
C GLN A 1175 -14.94 7.18 2.30
N ARG A 1176 -13.70 6.71 2.49
CA ARG A 1176 -12.89 6.07 1.44
C ARG A 1176 -12.99 4.54 1.42
N ASP A 1177 -13.27 3.90 2.55
CA ASP A 1177 -13.19 2.45 2.71
C ASP A 1177 -14.57 1.81 2.99
N SER A 1178 -15.15 2.09 4.16
CA SER A 1178 -16.32 1.37 4.66
C SER A 1178 -17.66 1.94 4.17
N PHE A 1179 -17.74 3.25 3.91
CA PHE A 1179 -18.91 3.92 3.35
C PHE A 1179 -19.21 3.44 1.91
N PRO A 1180 -18.24 3.37 0.97
CA PRO A 1180 -18.48 2.77 -0.35
C PRO A 1180 -18.98 1.33 -0.28
N ARG A 1181 -18.53 0.53 0.70
CA ARG A 1181 -19.04 -0.84 0.91
C ARG A 1181 -20.43 -0.88 1.54
N PHE A 1182 -20.77 0.05 2.44
CA PHE A 1182 -22.12 0.18 2.99
C PHE A 1182 -23.15 0.50 1.90
N MET A 1183 -22.84 1.45 1.03
CA MET A 1183 -23.75 1.94 -0.02
C MET A 1183 -24.11 0.86 -1.07
N ILE A 1184 -23.38 -0.25 -1.08
CA ILE A 1184 -23.63 -1.43 -1.92
C ILE A 1184 -24.04 -2.66 -1.09
N SER A 1185 -24.47 -2.46 0.17
CA SER A 1185 -24.79 -3.54 1.11
C SER A 1185 -26.30 -3.76 1.30
N LYS A 1186 -26.67 -5.00 1.62
CA LYS A 1186 -28.06 -5.38 1.96
C LYS A 1186 -28.66 -4.63 3.15
N LYS A 1187 -27.84 -4.03 4.01
CA LYS A 1187 -28.30 -3.20 5.14
C LYS A 1187 -28.73 -1.81 4.68
N ALA A 1188 -28.03 -1.27 3.67
CA ALA A 1188 -28.43 -0.04 3.01
C ALA A 1188 -29.68 -0.27 2.12
N GLU A 1189 -29.76 -1.39 1.39
CA GLU A 1189 -30.98 -1.80 0.66
C GLU A 1189 -32.22 -1.84 1.59
N LYS A 1190 -32.10 -2.48 2.77
CA LYS A 1190 -33.19 -2.58 3.74
C LYS A 1190 -33.63 -1.22 4.31
N LEU A 1191 -32.70 -0.29 4.51
CA LEU A 1191 -32.98 1.08 4.93
C LEU A 1191 -33.81 1.85 3.88
N ILE A 1192 -33.62 1.59 2.58
CA ILE A 1192 -34.46 2.16 1.51
C ILE A 1192 -35.88 1.60 1.63
N GLN A 1193 -36.02 0.28 1.78
CA GLN A 1193 -37.34 -0.35 1.82
C GLN A 1193 -38.15 0.13 3.02
N GLU A 1194 -37.55 0.21 4.21
CA GLU A 1194 -38.22 0.77 5.39
C GLU A 1194 -38.64 2.23 5.20
N LYS A 1195 -37.93 3.03 4.39
CA LYS A 1195 -38.37 4.39 4.01
C LYS A 1195 -39.44 4.42 2.92
N ARG A 1196 -39.42 3.51 1.95
CA ARG A 1196 -40.48 3.36 0.93
C ARG A 1196 -41.80 2.96 1.60
N ASP A 1197 -41.77 1.93 2.44
CA ASP A 1197 -42.91 1.43 3.22
C ASP A 1197 -43.47 2.48 4.19
N LEU A 1198 -42.63 3.40 4.70
CA LEU A 1198 -43.08 4.53 5.51
C LEU A 1198 -43.73 5.62 4.65
N LYS A 1199 -43.17 5.91 3.48
CA LYS A 1199 -43.69 6.94 2.58
C LYS A 1199 -45.05 6.53 2.02
N GLU A 1200 -45.22 5.29 1.55
CA GLU A 1200 -46.52 4.80 1.07
C GLU A 1200 -47.61 4.85 2.16
N LYS A 1201 -47.23 4.72 3.44
CA LYS A 1201 -48.17 4.88 4.58
C LYS A 1201 -48.49 6.34 4.89
N LEU A 1202 -47.51 7.26 4.77
CA LEU A 1202 -47.73 8.70 4.91
C LEU A 1202 -48.59 9.24 3.77
N ASP A 1203 -48.26 8.90 2.52
CA ASP A 1203 -49.05 9.26 1.34
C ASP A 1203 -50.51 8.71 1.46
N GLN A 1204 -50.71 7.55 2.11
CA GLN A 1204 -52.05 6.99 2.45
C GLN A 1204 -52.71 7.56 3.71
N GLN A 1205 -52.00 8.33 4.54
CA GLN A 1205 -52.57 9.04 5.70
C GLN A 1205 -52.92 10.49 5.35
N GLU A 1206 -52.10 11.20 4.56
CA GLU A 1206 -52.46 12.53 4.05
C GLU A 1206 -53.75 12.45 3.20
N LEU A 1207 -53.92 11.38 2.41
CA LEU A 1207 -55.18 11.05 1.71
C LEU A 1207 -56.37 10.68 2.63
N LYS A 1208 -56.22 10.74 3.96
CA LYS A 1208 -57.27 10.48 4.97
C LYS A 1208 -57.40 11.57 6.03
N GLU A 1209 -56.59 12.62 5.95
CA GLU A 1209 -56.71 13.86 6.74
C GLU A 1209 -57.11 15.06 5.84
N ILE A 1210 -57.35 14.78 4.54
CA ILE A 1210 -57.86 15.71 3.51
C ILE A 1210 -59.34 15.40 3.15
N ASP A 1211 -59.84 14.21 3.51
CA ASP A 1211 -61.27 13.80 3.54
C ASP A 1211 -61.86 14.03 4.96
#